data_AF-C1MHK7-F1
#
_entry.id   AF-C1MHK7-F1
#
_cell.length_a   1.000
_cell.length_b   1.000
_cell.length_c   1.000
_cell.angle_alpha   90.00
_cell.angle_beta   90.00
_cell.angle_gamma   90.00
#
_symmetry.space_group_name_H-M   'P 1'
#
loop_
_entity.id
_entity.type
_entity.pdbx_description
1 polymer ?
#
loop_
_entity_poly.entity_id
_entity_poly.type
_entity_poly.pdbx_seq_one_letter_code
_entity_poly.pdbx_strand_id
1 'polypeptide(L)'
;MAPRPMLVVTLLLASLASALGESISPSCAAAARPIVVIGSVNVDLTVRVARPPSVDETVLATSPTLTTAVGGKGANQAIAAARLSAGSRPVRFVGRFGNDAHASVLETELRENGVDVSSCGHVDDLPSGQGFVMLSPDGAASSVVIGGANTAWPSDERTLRKLVTDAVHGAAVVLLQREVPERVNVAAAKAANAANVPVILDAGGANTALSRTLLELIDYLCPNETELMRLTGMRTETDDDVVTAAKTLLKNGANHILVTLGGRGSVSVSASEVKWHEPIAVPKNEVLDATAAGDAFRAAIAVSIAESGSGELTERGAKLAAAAGACAVRVVGAMPSLPTREAADALLSPEDRSLKLSSSCQATSDAREMTGTVEECPLLFGSRLNSMRARPDLFARSASASSLWGLGKSSDVKRISTLDMIQRLGTASGITSVDINYPQHLEGLKAKAVSTALAAAGITPGSIAVRFPATISYRRGGAFTNPDQRIRAEAVKLIANACEWANAINASGGVVIWPQFDGYDYHFQVNYTETWERGVDALRDAVDHPRCEGVKISYEFKPTDESSRFAIVPSTAAALALVREVNRPGRFGLTLDAGHLIAAGENPAQSAASVARANALFGFHIGDVHSKLGAEDGLAFGSVHASLSLELVYWLRAVRYVGVVYFDTFPEAEDPVREAEYNVRTFKRMWNIAGRLERAGMGSKLAEHDAMGSLELIEKGFFAP
;
A
#
# COMPACT_ATOMS: atom_id res chain seq x y z
N MET A 1 -54.51 43.21 -10.16
CA MET A 1 -54.13 42.73 -8.82
C MET A 1 -53.53 41.35 -8.99
N ALA A 2 -52.22 41.23 -8.82
CA ALA A 2 -51.50 39.98 -8.98
C ALA A 2 -51.63 39.11 -7.71
N PRO A 3 -51.62 37.78 -7.87
CA PRO A 3 -50.79 36.99 -6.98
C PRO A 3 -50.00 35.86 -7.68
N ARG A 4 -48.86 35.57 -7.06
CA ARG A 4 -47.93 34.43 -7.18
C ARG A 4 -47.38 34.21 -5.74
N PRO A 5 -46.70 33.10 -5.39
CA PRO A 5 -46.72 31.72 -5.91
C PRO A 5 -46.56 30.63 -4.78
N MET A 6 -46.16 29.40 -5.17
CA MET A 6 -45.85 28.15 -4.42
C MET A 6 -47.03 27.16 -4.35
N LEU A 7 -46.94 25.87 -4.70
CA LEU A 7 -45.83 24.94 -4.93
C LEU A 7 -46.37 23.84 -5.87
N VAL A 8 -45.62 23.44 -6.91
CA VAL A 8 -46.05 22.42 -7.90
C VAL A 8 -45.02 21.30 -7.95
N VAL A 9 -45.54 20.09 -8.19
CA VAL A 9 -44.89 18.85 -8.69
C VAL A 9 -44.53 17.82 -7.61
N THR A 10 -45.54 17.02 -7.25
CA THR A 10 -45.40 15.64 -6.78
C THR A 10 -46.16 14.77 -7.78
N LEU A 11 -45.48 14.17 -8.77
CA LEU A 11 -45.93 13.05 -9.64
C LEU A 11 -45.06 13.02 -10.91
N LEU A 12 -43.93 12.27 -10.93
CA LEU A 12 -43.33 11.67 -12.14
C LEU A 12 -42.00 10.90 -11.92
N LEU A 13 -41.85 10.08 -10.87
CA LEU A 13 -40.66 9.21 -10.71
C LEU A 13 -41.03 7.81 -10.20
N ALA A 14 -41.97 7.14 -10.86
CA ALA A 14 -42.30 5.73 -10.60
C ALA A 14 -42.69 5.01 -11.90
N SER A 15 -41.77 4.93 -12.88
CA SER A 15 -41.97 4.06 -14.07
C SER A 15 -40.70 3.75 -14.89
N LEU A 16 -39.52 3.58 -14.28
CA LEU A 16 -38.31 3.15 -15.04
C LEU A 16 -37.30 2.39 -14.16
N ALA A 17 -37.81 1.47 -13.33
CA ALA A 17 -37.00 0.50 -12.60
C ALA A 17 -37.44 -0.91 -13.00
N SER A 18 -37.23 -1.29 -14.26
CA SER A 18 -37.23 -2.70 -14.70
C SER A 18 -36.85 -2.83 -16.19
N ALA A 19 -35.64 -2.45 -16.57
CA ALA A 19 -35.00 -2.90 -17.82
C ALA A 19 -33.51 -2.54 -17.74
N LEU A 20 -32.66 -3.45 -18.22
CA LEU A 20 -31.19 -3.42 -18.20
C LEU A 20 -30.57 -3.98 -16.92
N GLY A 21 -30.67 -5.32 -16.80
CA GLY A 21 -29.60 -6.08 -16.17
C GLY A 21 -28.40 -6.10 -17.11
N GLU A 22 -27.37 -5.34 -16.77
CA GLU A 22 -26.00 -5.58 -17.21
C GLU A 22 -25.11 -5.55 -15.97
N SER A 23 -24.42 -6.65 -15.75
CA SER A 23 -23.45 -6.86 -14.68
C SER A 23 -22.30 -5.85 -14.84
N ILE A 24 -22.30 -4.82 -14.00
CA ILE A 24 -21.14 -3.96 -13.81
C ILE A 24 -20.08 -4.79 -13.08
N SER A 25 -19.09 -5.28 -13.81
CA SER A 25 -17.87 -5.82 -13.22
C SER A 25 -17.08 -4.65 -12.58
N PRO A 26 -16.76 -4.71 -11.28
CA PRO A 26 -16.04 -3.62 -10.64
C PRO A 26 -14.56 -3.66 -11.07
N SER A 27 -14.22 -2.84 -12.07
CA SER A 27 -12.84 -2.43 -12.33
C SER A 27 -12.51 -1.29 -11.35
N CYS A 28 -11.91 -1.65 -10.23
CA CYS A 28 -11.20 -0.74 -9.34
C CYS A 28 -9.87 -1.40 -8.96
N ALA A 29 -8.78 -0.66 -8.94
CA ALA A 29 -7.63 -1.04 -8.13
C ALA A 29 -8.14 -1.13 -6.68
N ALA A 30 -8.49 -2.34 -6.23
CA ALA A 30 -9.10 -2.53 -4.92
C ALA A 30 -8.06 -2.15 -3.86
N ALA A 31 -8.35 -1.09 -3.09
CA ALA A 31 -7.63 -0.81 -1.86
C ALA A 31 -7.55 -2.11 -1.05
N ALA A 32 -6.36 -2.47 -0.56
CA ALA A 32 -6.19 -3.71 0.19
C ALA A 32 -7.17 -3.73 1.38
N ARG A 33 -8.04 -4.74 1.42
CA ARG A 33 -9.07 -4.92 2.47
C ARG A 33 -8.42 -4.82 3.86
N PRO A 34 -8.92 -4.00 4.81
CA PRO A 34 -8.28 -3.76 6.11
C PRO A 34 -8.31 -4.96 7.04
N ILE A 35 -7.34 -5.04 7.96
CA ILE A 35 -7.44 -5.87 9.16
C ILE A 35 -8.19 -5.05 10.21
N VAL A 36 -9.28 -5.58 10.76
CA VAL A 36 -10.08 -4.88 11.76
C VAL A 36 -9.87 -5.54 13.12
N VAL A 37 -9.47 -4.76 14.10
CA VAL A 37 -9.30 -5.21 15.48
C VAL A 37 -10.33 -4.50 16.36
N ILE A 38 -11.22 -5.25 16.99
CA ILE A 38 -12.25 -4.72 17.90
C ILE A 38 -11.90 -5.21 19.29
N GLY A 39 -11.49 -4.30 20.18
CA GLY A 39 -10.81 -4.75 21.37
C GLY A 39 -10.51 -3.70 22.43
N SER A 40 -9.69 -4.13 23.37
CA SER A 40 -9.23 -3.37 24.53
C SER A 40 -8.00 -2.52 24.22
N VAL A 41 -7.89 -1.40 24.91
CA VAL A 41 -6.68 -0.59 25.01
C VAL A 41 -6.43 -0.23 26.47
N ASN A 42 -5.22 -0.49 26.95
CA ASN A 42 -4.83 -0.24 28.33
C ASN A 42 -3.55 0.59 28.37
N VAL A 43 -3.37 1.33 29.47
CA VAL A 43 -2.03 1.69 29.94
C VAL A 43 -1.52 0.55 30.83
N ASP A 44 -0.40 -0.06 30.45
CA ASP A 44 0.24 -1.13 31.22
C ASP A 44 1.33 -0.56 32.11
N LEU A 45 1.22 -0.84 33.41
CA LEU A 45 2.12 -0.44 34.49
C LEU A 45 2.89 -1.69 34.94
N THR A 46 4.15 -1.79 34.52
CA THR A 46 5.00 -2.95 34.78
C THR A 46 5.92 -2.71 35.96
N VAL A 47 5.80 -3.57 36.98
CA VAL A 47 6.63 -3.61 38.18
C VAL A 47 7.51 -4.86 38.14
N ARG A 48 8.82 -4.67 38.26
CA ARG A 48 9.77 -5.79 38.37
C ARG A 48 9.80 -6.31 39.79
N VAL A 49 9.59 -7.61 39.97
CA VAL A 49 9.57 -8.30 41.27
C VAL A 49 10.46 -9.52 41.24
N ALA A 50 10.89 -10.04 42.39
CA ALA A 50 11.62 -11.31 42.44
C ALA A 50 10.70 -12.50 42.11
N ARG A 51 9.44 -12.40 42.53
CA ARG A 51 8.31 -13.28 42.23
C ARG A 51 7.01 -12.55 42.57
N PRO A 52 5.84 -12.96 42.03
CA PRO A 52 4.56 -12.44 42.48
C PRO A 52 4.34 -12.68 44.00
N PRO A 53 3.66 -11.76 44.70
CA PRO A 53 3.33 -11.93 46.11
C PRO A 53 2.32 -13.07 46.30
N SER A 54 2.46 -13.80 47.40
CA SER A 54 1.41 -14.69 47.91
C SER A 54 0.29 -13.88 48.57
N VAL A 55 -0.83 -14.53 48.87
CA VAL A 55 -1.89 -13.91 49.68
C VAL A 55 -1.29 -13.45 51.02
N ASP A 56 -1.63 -12.23 51.44
CA ASP A 56 -1.14 -11.56 52.66
C ASP A 56 0.38 -11.27 52.71
N GLU A 57 1.07 -11.31 51.56
CA GLU A 57 2.49 -11.01 51.45
C GLU A 57 2.76 -9.63 50.82
N THR A 58 3.72 -8.89 51.37
CA THR A 58 4.27 -7.68 50.74
C THR A 58 5.64 -8.00 50.14
N VAL A 59 5.77 -7.83 48.82
CA VAL A 59 7.03 -7.99 48.09
C VAL A 59 7.54 -6.62 47.64
N LEU A 60 8.82 -6.33 47.90
CA LEU A 60 9.47 -5.13 47.37
C LEU A 60 9.83 -5.32 45.90
N ALA A 61 9.62 -4.28 45.10
CA ALA A 61 10.06 -4.26 43.71
C ALA A 61 11.59 -4.38 43.63
N THR A 62 12.08 -5.12 42.64
CA THR A 62 13.51 -5.29 42.36
C THR A 62 14.10 -4.12 41.56
N SER A 63 13.24 -3.25 41.03
CA SER A 63 13.59 -2.01 40.36
C SER A 63 13.06 -0.80 41.14
N PRO A 64 13.82 0.30 41.26
CA PRO A 64 13.32 1.55 41.84
C PRO A 64 12.38 2.32 40.90
N THR A 65 12.16 1.84 39.68
CA THR A 65 11.32 2.50 38.65
C THR A 65 10.16 1.61 38.20
N LEU A 66 9.05 2.27 37.88
CA LEU A 66 7.90 1.71 37.18
C LEU A 66 8.06 1.92 35.67
N THR A 67 7.66 0.95 34.85
CA THR A 67 7.58 1.12 33.39
C THR A 67 6.12 1.28 32.98
N THR A 68 5.83 2.31 32.19
CA THR A 68 4.50 2.56 31.64
C THR A 68 4.54 2.40 30.12
N ALA A 69 3.63 1.63 29.55
CA ALA A 69 3.53 1.40 28.12
C ALA A 69 2.08 1.28 27.66
N VAL A 70 1.85 1.34 26.35
CA VAL A 70 0.57 0.94 25.76
C VAL A 70 0.46 -0.58 25.84
N GLY A 71 -0.71 -1.04 26.24
CA GLY A 71 -1.08 -2.43 26.35
C GLY A 71 -2.56 -2.66 26.09
N GLY A 72 -3.07 -3.76 26.61
CA GLY A 72 -4.37 -4.30 26.22
C GLY A 72 -4.26 -5.13 24.95
N LYS A 73 -4.92 -6.30 24.96
CA LYS A 73 -4.76 -7.30 23.91
C LYS A 73 -5.15 -6.76 22.54
N GLY A 74 -6.24 -5.98 22.47
CA GLY A 74 -6.70 -5.37 21.22
C GLY A 74 -5.66 -4.41 20.63
N ALA A 75 -5.15 -3.48 21.44
CA ALA A 75 -4.13 -2.53 21.01
C ALA A 75 -2.81 -3.21 20.63
N ASN A 76 -2.34 -4.19 21.42
CA ASN A 76 -1.14 -4.97 21.08
C ASN A 76 -1.30 -5.69 19.74
N GLN A 77 -2.45 -6.33 19.50
CA GLN A 77 -2.72 -7.04 18.25
C GLN A 77 -2.83 -6.07 17.07
N ALA A 78 -3.42 -4.89 17.26
CA ALA A 78 -3.51 -3.86 16.22
C ALA A 78 -2.13 -3.30 15.83
N ILE A 79 -1.30 -2.96 16.83
CA ILE A 79 0.06 -2.46 16.58
C ILE A 79 0.93 -3.54 15.93
N ALA A 80 0.88 -4.77 16.44
CA ALA A 80 1.60 -5.89 15.85
C ALA A 80 1.16 -6.13 14.41
N ALA A 81 -0.15 -6.13 14.14
CA ALA A 81 -0.68 -6.29 12.79
C ALA A 81 -0.21 -5.16 11.86
N ALA A 82 -0.16 -3.92 12.33
CA ALA A 82 0.30 -2.78 11.52
C ALA A 82 1.80 -2.89 11.19
N ARG A 83 2.63 -3.21 12.19
CA ARG A 83 4.09 -3.41 12.03
C ARG A 83 4.42 -4.61 11.13
N LEU A 84 3.67 -5.70 11.24
CA LEU A 84 3.83 -6.92 10.42
C LEU A 84 3.26 -6.75 9.00
N SER A 85 2.25 -5.90 8.82
CA SER A 85 1.72 -5.56 7.49
C SER A 85 2.67 -4.63 6.72
N ALA A 86 3.57 -3.91 7.41
CA ALA A 86 4.57 -3.02 6.81
C ALA A 86 3.98 -2.05 5.75
N GLY A 87 2.78 -1.53 6.01
CA GLY A 87 2.07 -0.62 5.10
C GLY A 87 1.42 -1.27 3.87
N SER A 88 1.54 -2.59 3.68
CA SER A 88 0.87 -3.32 2.58
C SER A 88 -0.65 -3.38 2.73
N ARG A 89 -1.16 -3.16 3.94
CA ARG A 89 -2.59 -3.25 4.26
C ARG A 89 -2.93 -2.35 5.46
N PRO A 90 -4.06 -1.62 5.41
CA PRO A 90 -4.51 -0.81 6.54
C PRO A 90 -4.96 -1.68 7.71
N VAL A 91 -4.68 -1.20 8.93
CA VAL A 91 -5.19 -1.80 10.18
C VAL A 91 -6.10 -0.79 10.87
N ARG A 92 -7.33 -1.19 11.15
CA ARG A 92 -8.31 -0.37 11.85
C ARG A 92 -8.57 -0.91 13.24
N PHE A 93 -8.49 -0.04 14.24
CA PHE A 93 -8.82 -0.35 15.62
C PHE A 93 -10.16 0.28 16.02
N VAL A 94 -11.01 -0.52 16.66
CA VAL A 94 -12.28 -0.11 17.23
C VAL A 94 -12.21 -0.38 18.73
N GLY A 95 -12.03 0.69 19.51
CA GLY A 95 -11.89 0.62 20.95
C GLY A 95 -12.55 1.80 21.66
N ARG A 96 -12.38 1.84 22.98
CA ARG A 96 -12.94 2.87 23.86
C ARG A 96 -11.83 3.47 24.73
N PHE A 97 -11.60 4.76 24.59
CA PHE A 97 -10.68 5.52 25.43
C PHE A 97 -11.42 6.15 26.60
N GLY A 98 -10.75 6.28 27.74
CA GLY A 98 -11.34 6.96 28.90
C GLY A 98 -11.18 8.48 28.83
N ASN A 99 -11.60 9.14 29.90
CA ASN A 99 -11.42 10.58 30.10
C ASN A 99 -10.33 10.85 31.13
N ASP A 100 -9.10 10.43 30.81
CA ASP A 100 -7.94 10.62 31.67
C ASP A 100 -6.70 11.05 30.86
N ALA A 101 -5.62 11.37 31.57
CA ALA A 101 -4.36 11.79 30.96
C ALA A 101 -3.71 10.70 30.09
N HIS A 102 -4.14 9.44 30.20
CA HIS A 102 -3.61 8.34 29.41
C HIS A 102 -4.29 8.24 28.04
N ALA A 103 -5.55 8.66 27.90
CA ALA A 103 -6.33 8.53 26.68
C ALA A 103 -5.61 9.10 25.43
N SER A 104 -5.09 10.31 25.53
CA SER A 104 -4.36 10.96 24.42
C SER A 104 -3.04 10.25 24.08
N VAL A 105 -2.35 9.72 25.08
CA VAL A 105 -1.10 8.95 24.89
C VAL A 105 -1.40 7.64 24.17
N LEU A 106 -2.44 6.91 24.59
CA LEU A 106 -2.87 5.65 23.98
C LEU A 106 -3.29 5.86 22.51
N GLU A 107 -4.06 6.91 22.23
CA GLU A 107 -4.51 7.23 20.88
C GLU A 107 -3.34 7.65 19.96
N THR A 108 -2.42 8.47 20.49
CA THR A 108 -1.23 8.92 19.74
C THR A 108 -0.33 7.74 19.39
N GLU A 109 -0.04 6.86 20.34
CA GLU A 109 0.82 5.71 20.11
C GLU A 109 0.24 4.76 19.05
N LEU A 110 -1.07 4.50 19.09
CA LEU A 110 -1.74 3.70 18.05
C LEU A 110 -1.57 4.32 16.66
N ARG A 111 -1.78 5.64 16.54
CA ARG A 111 -1.63 6.37 15.26
C ARG A 111 -0.18 6.36 14.76
N GLU A 112 0.78 6.61 15.64
CA GLU A 112 2.22 6.62 15.30
C GLU A 112 2.70 5.24 14.83
N ASN A 113 2.05 4.16 15.30
CA ASN A 113 2.27 2.80 14.84
C ASN A 113 1.45 2.40 13.59
N GLY A 114 0.79 3.36 12.93
CA GLY A 114 0.08 3.12 11.67
C GLY A 114 -1.32 2.50 11.81
N VAL A 115 -1.93 2.59 13.00
CA VAL A 115 -3.28 2.09 13.26
C VAL A 115 -4.33 3.18 13.04
N ASP A 116 -5.34 2.91 12.23
CA ASP A 116 -6.52 3.78 12.05
C ASP A 116 -7.44 3.67 13.26
N VAL A 117 -7.50 4.75 14.05
CA VAL A 117 -8.35 4.88 15.26
C VAL A 117 -9.64 5.68 15.00
N SER A 118 -9.97 6.00 13.74
CA SER A 118 -11.15 6.83 13.39
C SER A 118 -12.49 6.25 13.86
N SER A 119 -12.54 4.95 14.12
CA SER A 119 -13.73 4.24 14.61
C SER A 119 -13.77 4.06 16.14
N CYS A 120 -12.80 4.62 16.87
CA CYS A 120 -12.78 4.61 18.32
C CYS A 120 -13.70 5.69 18.92
N GLY A 121 -14.10 5.50 20.18
CA GLY A 121 -14.86 6.50 20.92
C GLY A 121 -14.27 6.78 22.29
N HIS A 122 -14.68 7.89 22.89
CA HIS A 122 -14.33 8.27 24.26
C HIS A 122 -15.49 8.00 25.22
N VAL A 123 -15.16 7.75 26.48
CA VAL A 123 -16.12 7.50 27.57
C VAL A 123 -15.84 8.50 28.69
N ASP A 124 -16.78 9.41 28.92
CA ASP A 124 -16.59 10.54 29.84
C ASP A 124 -16.52 10.12 31.31
N ASP A 125 -17.25 9.05 31.68
CA ASP A 125 -17.47 8.62 33.07
C ASP A 125 -16.43 7.61 33.58
N LEU A 126 -15.53 7.12 32.74
CA LEU A 126 -14.56 6.08 33.10
C LEU A 126 -13.13 6.45 32.69
N PRO A 127 -12.12 6.07 33.49
CA PRO A 127 -10.73 6.13 33.05
C PRO A 127 -10.46 5.10 31.94
N SER A 128 -9.33 5.28 31.26
CA SER A 128 -8.78 4.31 30.31
C SER A 128 -8.53 2.97 31.02
N GLY A 129 -8.50 1.88 30.26
CA GLY A 129 -8.13 0.57 30.80
C GLY A 129 -6.72 0.60 31.39
N GLN A 130 -6.48 -0.19 32.44
CA GLN A 130 -5.19 -0.23 33.13
C GLN A 130 -4.76 -1.68 33.37
N GLY A 131 -3.55 -2.03 32.94
CA GLY A 131 -2.91 -3.31 33.26
C GLY A 131 -1.83 -3.13 34.32
N PHE A 132 -1.82 -3.97 35.34
CA PHE A 132 -0.74 -4.04 36.33
C PHE A 132 0.02 -5.33 36.10
N VAL A 133 1.27 -5.23 35.64
CA VAL A 133 2.09 -6.37 35.26
C VAL A 133 3.21 -6.55 36.28
N MET A 134 3.29 -7.73 36.87
CA MET A 134 4.39 -8.15 37.75
C MET A 134 5.33 -9.05 36.94
N LEU A 135 6.54 -8.56 36.66
CA LEU A 135 7.54 -9.25 35.85
C LEU A 135 8.64 -9.84 36.74
N SER A 136 8.83 -11.16 36.63
CA SER A 136 9.86 -11.92 37.35
C SER A 136 11.19 -11.98 36.56
N PRO A 137 12.34 -12.25 37.19
CA PRO A 137 13.65 -12.24 36.50
C PRO A 137 13.83 -13.31 35.42
N ASP A 138 13.00 -14.35 35.43
CA ASP A 138 12.95 -15.42 34.44
C ASP A 138 12.02 -15.09 33.25
N GLY A 139 11.49 -13.87 33.18
CA GLY A 139 10.60 -13.40 32.12
C GLY A 139 9.13 -13.79 32.32
N ALA A 140 8.80 -14.50 33.41
CA ALA A 140 7.41 -14.83 33.73
C ALA A 140 6.64 -13.57 34.17
N ALA A 141 5.44 -13.39 33.60
CA ALA A 141 4.57 -12.25 33.88
C ALA A 141 3.25 -12.71 34.51
N SER A 142 2.79 -11.97 35.51
CA SER A 142 1.43 -12.08 36.08
C SER A 142 0.75 -10.72 36.01
N SER A 143 -0.52 -10.66 35.61
CA SER A 143 -1.19 -9.38 35.42
C SER A 143 -2.58 -9.31 36.03
N VAL A 144 -2.98 -8.09 36.40
CA VAL A 144 -4.34 -7.72 36.77
C VAL A 144 -4.78 -6.60 35.84
N VAL A 145 -5.96 -6.71 35.25
CA VAL A 145 -6.50 -5.71 34.32
C VAL A 145 -7.76 -5.07 34.88
N ILE A 146 -7.78 -3.75 34.92
CA ILE A 146 -8.96 -2.93 35.16
C ILE A 146 -9.50 -2.50 33.79
N GLY A 147 -10.69 -2.97 33.42
CA GLY A 147 -11.23 -2.74 32.08
C GLY A 147 -11.48 -1.27 31.73
N GLY A 148 -11.84 -0.42 32.71
CA GLY A 148 -12.11 1.00 32.48
C GLY A 148 -13.10 1.22 31.32
N ALA A 149 -12.78 2.18 30.46
CA ALA A 149 -13.55 2.51 29.26
C ALA A 149 -13.77 1.32 28.30
N ASN A 150 -12.92 0.29 28.31
CA ASN A 150 -13.12 -0.92 27.48
C ASN A 150 -14.43 -1.66 27.80
N THR A 151 -15.02 -1.41 28.98
CA THR A 151 -16.31 -1.98 29.39
C THR A 151 -17.52 -1.18 28.91
N ALA A 152 -17.33 0.08 28.52
CA ALA A 152 -18.38 1.04 28.19
C ALA A 152 -18.61 1.16 26.67
N TRP A 153 -19.37 0.21 26.14
CA TRP A 153 -19.86 0.22 24.76
C TRP A 153 -21.33 0.68 24.68
N PRO A 154 -21.81 1.16 23.52
CA PRO A 154 -23.20 1.62 23.37
C PRO A 154 -24.19 0.58 23.92
N SER A 155 -25.04 1.01 24.85
CA SER A 155 -26.04 0.14 25.48
C SER A 155 -27.19 -0.20 24.53
N ASP A 156 -27.50 0.69 23.60
CA ASP A 156 -28.42 0.45 22.51
C ASP A 156 -27.82 -0.49 21.45
N GLU A 157 -28.45 -1.65 21.28
CA GLU A 157 -28.02 -2.70 20.36
C GLU A 157 -28.05 -2.26 18.88
N ARG A 158 -28.91 -1.31 18.51
CA ARG A 158 -28.93 -0.76 17.14
C ARG A 158 -27.67 0.05 16.87
N THR A 159 -27.28 0.90 17.81
CA THR A 159 -26.06 1.71 17.73
C THR A 159 -24.81 0.85 17.74
N LEU A 160 -24.74 -0.16 18.63
CA LEU A 160 -23.64 -1.12 18.64
C LEU A 160 -23.53 -1.86 17.30
N ARG A 161 -24.65 -2.38 16.78
CA ARG A 161 -24.68 -3.10 15.49
C ARG A 161 -24.20 -2.21 14.35
N LYS A 162 -24.64 -0.95 14.30
CA LYS A 162 -24.20 -0.01 13.27
C LYS A 162 -22.69 0.20 13.34
N LEU A 163 -22.15 0.48 14.53
CA LEU A 163 -20.73 0.70 14.75
C LEU A 163 -19.88 -0.49 14.25
N VAL A 164 -20.22 -1.71 14.65
CA VAL A 164 -19.44 -2.90 14.25
C VAL A 164 -19.63 -3.25 12.77
N THR A 165 -20.83 -3.06 12.22
CA THR A 165 -21.08 -3.28 10.78
C THR A 165 -20.26 -2.31 9.93
N ASP A 166 -20.26 -1.03 10.29
CA ASP A 166 -19.50 0.01 9.58
C ASP A 166 -17.99 -0.28 9.65
N ALA A 167 -17.50 -0.73 10.81
CA ALA A 167 -16.09 -1.05 11.00
C ALA A 167 -15.63 -2.27 10.18
N VAL A 168 -16.45 -3.33 10.15
CA VAL A 168 -16.16 -4.61 9.49
C VAL A 168 -16.37 -4.55 7.97
N HIS A 169 -17.10 -3.55 7.47
CA HIS A 169 -17.36 -3.41 6.04
C HIS A 169 -16.05 -3.37 5.23
N GLY A 170 -15.92 -4.30 4.29
CA GLY A 170 -14.74 -4.43 3.43
C GLY A 170 -13.50 -5.04 4.11
N ALA A 171 -13.56 -5.46 5.38
CA ALA A 171 -12.44 -6.04 6.09
C ALA A 171 -11.95 -7.36 5.48
N ALA A 172 -10.65 -7.65 5.56
CA ALA A 172 -10.05 -8.91 5.17
C ALA A 172 -10.19 -9.97 6.26
N VAL A 173 -10.08 -9.55 7.52
CA VAL A 173 -10.16 -10.39 8.72
C VAL A 173 -10.54 -9.52 9.91
N VAL A 174 -11.26 -10.09 10.88
CA VAL A 174 -11.59 -9.45 12.16
C VAL A 174 -10.88 -10.16 13.30
N LEU A 175 -10.16 -9.41 14.14
CA LEU A 175 -9.54 -9.88 15.38
C LEU A 175 -10.33 -9.40 16.58
N LEU A 176 -10.69 -10.35 17.45
CA LEU A 176 -11.43 -10.14 18.70
C LEU A 176 -10.64 -10.70 19.88
N GLN A 177 -10.92 -10.20 21.10
CA GLN A 177 -10.34 -10.70 22.35
C GLN A 177 -11.39 -10.65 23.47
N ARG A 178 -11.08 -11.19 24.67
CA ARG A 178 -12.04 -11.25 25.79
C ARG A 178 -11.82 -10.17 26.86
N GLU A 179 -11.32 -9.00 26.48
CA GLU A 179 -11.16 -7.84 27.39
C GLU A 179 -12.25 -6.76 27.19
N VAL A 180 -13.21 -7.01 26.30
CA VAL A 180 -14.42 -6.21 26.11
C VAL A 180 -15.67 -7.07 26.40
N PRO A 181 -16.86 -6.46 26.63
CA PRO A 181 -18.08 -7.23 26.89
C PRO A 181 -18.41 -8.22 25.77
N GLU A 182 -18.79 -9.46 26.10
CA GLU A 182 -19.04 -10.52 25.11
C GLU A 182 -20.08 -10.12 24.04
N ARG A 183 -21.08 -9.31 24.41
CA ARG A 183 -22.07 -8.79 23.46
C ARG A 183 -21.45 -8.03 22.28
N VAL A 184 -20.31 -7.36 22.49
CA VAL A 184 -19.55 -6.65 21.46
C VAL A 184 -18.92 -7.66 20.50
N ASN A 185 -18.27 -8.70 21.03
CA ASN A 185 -17.69 -9.78 20.23
C ASN A 185 -18.76 -10.52 19.42
N VAL A 186 -19.92 -10.82 20.01
CA VAL A 186 -21.05 -11.43 19.30
C VAL A 186 -21.58 -10.53 18.19
N ALA A 187 -21.73 -9.22 18.45
CA ALA A 187 -22.20 -8.28 17.43
C ALA A 187 -21.19 -8.16 16.26
N ALA A 188 -19.90 -8.09 16.57
CA ALA A 188 -18.82 -8.07 15.59
C ALA A 188 -18.75 -9.35 14.75
N ALA A 189 -18.80 -10.52 15.39
CA ALA A 189 -18.78 -11.80 14.70
C ALA A 189 -20.01 -11.98 13.79
N LYS A 190 -21.19 -11.52 14.21
CA LYS A 190 -22.40 -11.48 13.35
C LYS A 190 -22.21 -10.58 12.13
N ALA A 191 -21.63 -9.40 12.32
CA ALA A 191 -21.36 -8.48 11.21
C ALA A 191 -20.34 -9.06 10.22
N ALA A 192 -19.28 -9.69 10.72
CA ALA A 192 -18.26 -10.34 9.91
C ALA A 192 -18.80 -11.54 9.13
N ASN A 193 -19.58 -12.40 9.79
CA ASN A 193 -20.24 -13.53 9.14
C ASN A 193 -21.19 -13.07 8.03
N ALA A 194 -22.01 -12.04 8.28
CA ALA A 194 -22.88 -11.46 7.26
C ALA A 194 -22.12 -10.85 6.07
N ALA A 195 -20.86 -10.47 6.27
CA ALA A 195 -19.98 -9.91 5.24
C ALA A 195 -18.99 -10.95 4.65
N ASN A 196 -19.08 -12.23 5.04
CA ASN A 196 -18.11 -13.28 4.70
C ASN A 196 -16.66 -12.89 5.00
N VAL A 197 -16.43 -12.33 6.18
CA VAL A 197 -15.10 -11.95 6.67
C VAL A 197 -14.68 -12.93 7.77
N PRO A 198 -13.49 -13.56 7.66
CA PRO A 198 -13.01 -14.48 8.68
C PRO A 198 -12.79 -13.77 10.02
N VAL A 199 -13.11 -14.47 11.11
CA VAL A 199 -13.02 -13.98 12.50
C VAL A 199 -12.08 -14.85 13.30
N ILE A 200 -11.10 -14.20 13.92
CA ILE A 200 -10.16 -14.80 14.86
C ILE A 200 -10.47 -14.26 16.25
N LEU A 201 -10.71 -15.15 17.21
CA LEU A 201 -10.93 -14.81 18.61
C LEU A 201 -9.73 -15.26 19.46
N ASP A 202 -9.03 -14.31 20.07
CA ASP A 202 -8.15 -14.58 21.20
C ASP A 202 -9.00 -14.97 22.41
N ALA A 203 -8.75 -16.15 22.98
CA ALA A 203 -9.43 -16.59 24.19
C ALA A 203 -8.96 -15.86 25.46
N GLY A 204 -7.87 -15.10 25.39
CA GLY A 204 -7.31 -14.35 26.50
C GLY A 204 -8.21 -13.22 27.00
N GLY A 205 -8.32 -13.10 28.32
CA GLY A 205 -9.12 -12.08 29.00
C GLY A 205 -10.09 -12.70 30.01
N ALA A 206 -11.36 -12.32 29.93
CA ALA A 206 -12.42 -12.73 30.85
C ALA A 206 -12.50 -14.25 31.04
N ASN A 207 -12.52 -14.68 32.31
CA ASN A 207 -12.62 -16.08 32.70
C ASN A 207 -14.09 -16.53 32.85
N THR A 208 -14.89 -16.31 31.81
CA THR A 208 -16.28 -16.79 31.72
C THR A 208 -16.39 -17.86 30.63
N ALA A 209 -17.48 -18.64 30.61
CA ALA A 209 -17.76 -19.53 29.49
C ALA A 209 -17.98 -18.73 28.20
N LEU A 210 -17.55 -19.27 27.06
CA LEU A 210 -17.89 -18.72 25.75
C LEU A 210 -19.32 -19.13 25.39
N SER A 211 -20.13 -18.17 24.98
CA SER A 211 -21.46 -18.48 24.45
C SER A 211 -21.35 -19.34 23.20
N ARG A 212 -22.23 -20.34 23.08
CA ARG A 212 -22.33 -21.20 21.89
C ARG A 212 -22.50 -20.37 20.61
N THR A 213 -23.31 -19.32 20.68
CA THR A 213 -23.50 -18.34 19.60
C THR A 213 -22.18 -17.75 19.11
N LEU A 214 -21.27 -17.37 20.02
CA LEU A 214 -19.98 -16.81 19.61
C LEU A 214 -19.08 -17.88 18.99
N LEU A 215 -19.03 -19.08 19.58
CA LEU A 215 -18.24 -20.21 19.05
C LEU A 215 -18.65 -20.58 17.61
N GLU A 216 -19.94 -20.59 17.32
CA GLU A 216 -20.48 -20.92 15.98
C GLU A 216 -20.20 -19.83 14.93
N LEU A 217 -19.90 -18.59 15.34
CA LEU A 217 -19.69 -17.44 14.45
C LEU A 217 -18.22 -17.15 14.14
N ILE A 218 -17.28 -17.80 14.83
CA ILE A 218 -15.84 -17.56 14.66
C ILE A 218 -15.19 -18.67 13.83
N ASP A 219 -14.17 -18.30 13.07
CA ASP A 219 -13.42 -19.24 12.23
C ASP A 219 -12.28 -19.87 13.03
N TYR A 220 -11.55 -19.04 13.80
CA TYR A 220 -10.43 -19.48 14.65
C TYR A 220 -10.62 -19.04 16.10
N LEU A 221 -10.56 -20.00 17.03
CA LEU A 221 -10.41 -19.74 18.46
C LEU A 221 -8.96 -20.03 18.89
N CYS A 222 -8.31 -19.04 19.48
CA CYS A 222 -6.88 -19.10 19.78
C CYS A 222 -6.58 -19.04 21.29
N PRO A 223 -6.70 -20.14 22.05
CA PRO A 223 -6.31 -20.18 23.46
C PRO A 223 -4.84 -20.55 23.65
N ASN A 224 -4.23 -20.14 24.77
CA ASN A 224 -3.08 -20.86 25.32
C ASN A 224 -3.53 -22.08 26.16
N GLU A 225 -2.58 -22.86 26.66
CA GLU A 225 -2.85 -24.08 27.46
C GLU A 225 -3.73 -23.78 28.69
N THR A 226 -3.41 -22.73 29.44
CA THR A 226 -4.13 -22.38 30.65
C THR A 226 -5.55 -21.86 30.35
N GLU A 227 -5.72 -21.11 29.26
CA GLU A 227 -7.02 -20.65 28.78
C GLU A 227 -7.86 -21.82 28.26
N LEU A 228 -7.26 -22.77 27.55
CA LEU A 228 -7.94 -23.97 27.07
C LEU A 228 -8.45 -24.82 28.23
N MET A 229 -7.62 -25.02 29.26
CA MET A 229 -8.02 -25.69 30.50
C MET A 229 -9.21 -24.98 31.16
N ARG A 230 -9.16 -23.64 31.28
CA ARG A 230 -10.25 -22.86 31.89
C ARG A 230 -11.55 -22.92 31.07
N LEU A 231 -11.45 -22.87 29.75
CA LEU A 231 -12.61 -22.93 28.85
C LEU A 231 -13.31 -24.29 28.85
N THR A 232 -12.56 -25.37 29.05
CA THR A 232 -13.06 -26.75 28.93
C THR A 232 -13.28 -27.44 30.28
N GLY A 233 -12.62 -26.97 31.34
CA GLY A 233 -12.50 -27.67 32.62
C GLY A 233 -11.66 -28.95 32.54
N MET A 234 -10.95 -29.18 31.43
CA MET A 234 -10.16 -30.38 31.18
C MET A 234 -8.67 -30.11 31.41
N ARG A 235 -7.91 -31.16 31.70
CA ARG A 235 -6.44 -31.06 31.80
C ARG A 235 -5.87 -30.67 30.43
N THR A 236 -4.68 -30.06 30.44
CA THR A 236 -3.92 -29.66 29.24
C THR A 236 -2.42 -29.88 29.47
N GLU A 237 -2.06 -30.92 30.21
CA GLU A 237 -0.66 -31.18 30.63
C GLU A 237 0.12 -31.99 29.60
N THR A 238 -0.58 -32.85 28.84
CA THR A 238 -0.02 -33.66 27.76
C THR A 238 -0.56 -33.23 26.41
N ASP A 239 0.12 -33.61 25.34
CA ASP A 239 -0.30 -33.31 23.97
C ASP A 239 -1.68 -33.94 23.65
N ASP A 240 -1.95 -35.14 24.17
CA ASP A 240 -3.26 -35.81 24.07
C ASP A 240 -4.35 -35.06 24.85
N ASP A 241 -4.02 -34.53 26.04
CA ASP A 241 -4.94 -33.72 26.83
C ASP A 241 -5.32 -32.44 26.06
N VAL A 242 -4.33 -31.74 25.49
CA VAL A 242 -4.53 -30.52 24.69
C VAL A 242 -5.46 -30.80 23.50
N VAL A 243 -5.19 -31.85 22.74
CA VAL A 243 -6.02 -32.22 21.58
C VAL A 243 -7.44 -32.60 22.02
N THR A 244 -7.58 -33.32 23.13
CA THR A 244 -8.90 -33.73 23.66
C THR A 244 -9.70 -32.52 24.13
N ALA A 245 -9.08 -31.60 24.86
CA ALA A 245 -9.70 -30.36 25.31
C ALA A 245 -10.14 -29.49 24.11
N ALA A 246 -9.27 -29.33 23.10
CA ALA A 246 -9.60 -28.60 21.88
C ALA A 246 -10.79 -29.23 21.12
N LYS A 247 -10.82 -30.56 21.00
CA LYS A 247 -11.96 -31.29 20.38
C LYS A 247 -13.28 -31.09 21.12
N THR A 248 -13.27 -30.84 22.42
CA THR A 248 -14.49 -30.50 23.17
C THR A 248 -15.05 -29.15 22.74
N LEU A 249 -14.19 -28.15 22.44
CA LEU A 249 -14.65 -26.86 21.92
C LEU A 249 -15.22 -26.97 20.51
N LEU A 250 -14.66 -27.85 19.66
CA LEU A 250 -15.25 -28.17 18.35
C LEU A 250 -16.66 -28.75 18.47
N LYS A 251 -16.86 -29.70 19.40
CA LYS A 251 -18.20 -30.25 19.68
C LYS A 251 -19.20 -29.20 20.17
N ASN A 252 -18.70 -28.12 20.77
CA ASN A 252 -19.50 -27.00 21.26
C ASN A 252 -19.75 -25.90 20.21
N GLY A 253 -19.32 -26.11 18.96
CA GLY A 253 -19.66 -25.26 17.81
C GLY A 253 -18.49 -24.50 17.19
N ALA A 254 -17.27 -24.60 17.73
CA ALA A 254 -16.11 -23.97 17.11
C ALA A 254 -15.67 -24.69 15.82
N ASN A 255 -15.17 -23.94 14.84
CA ASN A 255 -14.71 -24.49 13.57
C ASN A 255 -13.23 -24.94 13.62
N HIS A 256 -12.33 -24.05 14.04
CA HIS A 256 -10.91 -24.33 14.20
C HIS A 256 -10.39 -23.81 15.55
N ILE A 257 -9.60 -24.63 16.24
CA ILE A 257 -8.89 -24.25 17.47
C ILE A 257 -7.40 -24.18 17.18
N LEU A 258 -6.76 -23.05 17.49
CA LEU A 258 -5.30 -22.87 17.38
C LEU A 258 -4.72 -22.68 18.78
N VAL A 259 -4.21 -23.75 19.38
CA VAL A 259 -3.69 -23.72 20.75
C VAL A 259 -2.22 -23.32 20.73
N THR A 260 -1.86 -22.23 21.42
CA THR A 260 -0.45 -21.81 21.59
C THR A 260 0.16 -22.44 22.83
N LEU A 261 1.37 -23.01 22.69
CA LEU A 261 2.05 -23.82 23.71
C LEU A 261 3.39 -23.19 24.16
N GLY A 262 3.47 -21.86 24.06
CA GLY A 262 4.68 -21.09 24.36
C GLY A 262 5.88 -21.57 23.51
N GLY A 263 7.00 -21.87 24.18
CA GLY A 263 8.23 -22.35 23.54
C GLY A 263 8.10 -23.72 22.86
N ARG A 264 6.98 -24.44 23.02
CA ARG A 264 6.70 -25.72 22.34
C ARG A 264 5.99 -25.54 20.99
N GLY A 265 5.70 -24.31 20.58
CA GLY A 265 5.04 -24.03 19.30
C GLY A 265 3.53 -23.91 19.44
N SER A 266 2.78 -24.49 18.50
CA SER A 266 1.31 -24.45 18.53
C SER A 266 0.69 -25.66 17.82
N VAL A 267 -0.59 -25.91 18.07
CA VAL A 267 -1.35 -26.97 17.40
C VAL A 267 -2.69 -26.44 16.87
N SER A 268 -2.97 -26.71 15.60
CA SER A 268 -4.27 -26.50 14.97
C SER A 268 -5.12 -27.76 15.04
N VAL A 269 -6.34 -27.62 15.52
CA VAL A 269 -7.29 -28.73 15.69
C VAL A 269 -8.60 -28.34 15.00
N SER A 270 -9.02 -29.14 14.02
CA SER A 270 -10.30 -29.04 13.32
C SER A 270 -11.05 -30.38 13.37
N ALA A 271 -12.23 -30.44 12.77
CA ALA A 271 -12.97 -31.70 12.65
C ALA A 271 -12.24 -32.76 11.81
N SER A 272 -11.42 -32.34 10.85
CA SER A 272 -10.74 -33.22 9.89
C SER A 272 -9.26 -33.45 10.19
N GLU A 273 -8.60 -32.57 10.94
CA GLU A 273 -7.14 -32.58 11.08
C GLU A 273 -6.66 -32.11 12.47
N VAL A 274 -5.54 -32.70 12.92
CA VAL A 274 -4.71 -32.17 14.00
C VAL A 274 -3.32 -31.92 13.42
N LYS A 275 -2.90 -30.65 13.38
CA LYS A 275 -1.61 -30.24 12.79
C LYS A 275 -0.77 -29.49 13.81
N TRP A 276 0.43 -30.00 14.05
CA TRP A 276 1.43 -29.37 14.93
C TRP A 276 2.30 -28.40 14.13
N HIS A 277 2.64 -27.27 14.73
CA HIS A 277 3.50 -26.25 14.15
C HIS A 277 4.70 -26.03 15.05
N GLU A 278 5.88 -26.25 14.48
CA GLU A 278 7.16 -26.13 15.18
C GLU A 278 7.41 -24.69 15.68
N PRO A 279 8.03 -24.53 16.86
CA PRO A 279 8.43 -23.22 17.35
C PRO A 279 9.65 -22.67 16.61
N ILE A 280 9.87 -21.36 16.71
CA ILE A 280 11.19 -20.77 16.48
C ILE A 280 11.98 -20.85 17.79
N ALA A 281 13.12 -21.54 17.77
CA ALA A 281 13.94 -21.71 18.96
C ALA A 281 14.44 -20.36 19.50
N VAL A 282 14.22 -20.14 20.80
CA VAL A 282 14.76 -19.01 21.55
C VAL A 282 15.55 -19.56 22.73
N PRO A 283 16.87 -19.33 22.81
CA PRO A 283 17.66 -19.71 23.98
C PRO A 283 17.05 -19.13 25.25
N LYS A 284 17.01 -19.93 26.34
CA LYS A 284 16.34 -19.53 27.60
C LYS A 284 16.87 -18.21 28.17
N ASN A 285 18.16 -17.91 27.97
CA ASN A 285 18.79 -16.67 28.39
C ASN A 285 18.46 -15.45 27.50
N GLU A 286 17.81 -15.65 26.35
CA GLU A 286 17.31 -14.58 25.48
C GLU A 286 15.81 -14.30 25.69
N VAL A 287 15.10 -15.13 26.46
CA VAL A 287 13.72 -14.86 26.85
C VAL A 287 13.74 -13.81 27.96
N LEU A 288 13.45 -12.56 27.61
CA LEU A 288 13.50 -11.42 28.54
C LEU A 288 12.12 -11.12 29.15
N ASP A 289 11.05 -11.22 28.36
CA ASP A 289 9.69 -10.88 28.77
C ASP A 289 8.67 -11.56 27.86
N ALA A 290 7.79 -12.40 28.40
CA ALA A 290 6.76 -13.09 27.61
C ALA A 290 5.53 -12.21 27.29
N THR A 291 5.47 -10.98 27.80
CA THR A 291 4.35 -10.06 27.62
C THR A 291 4.11 -9.77 26.13
N ALA A 292 2.85 -9.78 25.70
CA ALA A 292 2.40 -9.55 24.32
C ALA A 292 2.91 -10.53 23.24
N ALA A 293 3.72 -11.55 23.57
CA ALA A 293 4.16 -12.54 22.59
C ALA A 293 2.99 -13.32 21.95
N GLY A 294 1.97 -13.64 22.76
CA GLY A 294 0.73 -14.24 22.26
C GLY A 294 -0.08 -13.30 21.36
N ASP A 295 -0.05 -11.99 21.63
CA ASP A 295 -0.72 -10.96 20.83
C ASP A 295 -0.02 -10.80 19.47
N ALA A 296 1.33 -10.75 19.47
CA ALA A 296 2.14 -10.74 18.25
C ALA A 296 1.89 -11.98 17.38
N PHE A 297 1.82 -13.16 18.00
CA PHE A 297 1.48 -14.40 17.32
C PHE A 297 0.11 -14.32 16.64
N ARG A 298 -0.94 -13.91 17.37
CA ARG A 298 -2.32 -13.83 16.84
C ARG A 298 -2.45 -12.75 15.75
N ALA A 299 -1.76 -11.64 15.90
CA ALA A 299 -1.68 -10.60 14.88
C ALA A 299 -1.04 -11.13 13.59
N ALA A 300 0.06 -11.88 13.68
CA ALA A 300 0.70 -12.50 12.52
C ALA A 300 -0.20 -13.53 11.81
N ILE A 301 -1.02 -14.29 12.55
CA ILE A 301 -2.04 -15.17 11.98
C ILE A 301 -3.05 -14.35 11.16
N ALA A 302 -3.57 -13.25 11.72
CA ALA A 302 -4.51 -12.38 11.01
C ALA A 302 -3.89 -11.73 9.77
N VAL A 303 -2.66 -11.24 9.87
CA VAL A 303 -1.90 -10.71 8.73
C VAL A 303 -1.76 -11.77 7.65
N SER A 304 -1.36 -13.00 8.02
CA SER A 304 -1.20 -14.07 7.05
C SER A 304 -2.50 -14.51 6.39
N ILE A 305 -3.61 -14.56 7.13
CA ILE A 305 -4.94 -14.86 6.58
C ILE A 305 -5.40 -13.75 5.63
N ALA A 306 -5.17 -12.49 5.99
CA ALA A 306 -5.48 -11.36 5.14
C ALA A 306 -4.63 -11.33 3.85
N GLU A 307 -3.35 -11.74 3.95
CA GLU A 307 -2.41 -11.84 2.83
C GLU A 307 -2.68 -13.03 1.90
N SER A 308 -3.13 -14.17 2.44
CA SER A 308 -3.40 -15.38 1.63
C SER A 308 -4.59 -15.21 0.68
N GLY A 309 -5.57 -14.39 1.07
CA GLY A 309 -6.80 -14.16 0.31
C GLY A 309 -7.78 -15.34 0.32
N SER A 310 -7.37 -16.52 0.84
CA SER A 310 -8.24 -17.70 0.99
C SER A 310 -9.12 -17.62 2.23
N GLY A 311 -8.79 -16.75 3.20
CA GLY A 311 -9.42 -16.74 4.52
C GLY A 311 -8.90 -17.83 5.46
N GLU A 312 -7.92 -18.63 5.03
CA GLU A 312 -7.39 -19.76 5.79
C GLU A 312 -5.93 -19.54 6.19
N LEU A 313 -5.56 -20.12 7.33
CA LEU A 313 -4.19 -20.15 7.84
C LEU A 313 -3.29 -21.07 6.99
N THR A 314 -2.21 -20.50 6.45
CA THR A 314 -1.19 -21.27 5.73
C THR A 314 -0.09 -21.76 6.67
N GLU A 315 0.68 -22.77 6.25
CA GLU A 315 1.85 -23.24 7.01
C GLU A 315 2.89 -22.14 7.20
N ARG A 316 3.11 -21.33 6.16
CA ARG A 316 3.95 -20.15 6.30
C ARG A 316 3.37 -19.15 7.32
N GLY A 317 2.06 -18.94 7.33
CA GLY A 317 1.39 -18.09 8.30
C GLY A 317 1.65 -18.53 9.73
N ALA A 318 1.61 -19.85 9.99
CA ALA A 318 1.96 -20.41 11.29
C ALA A 318 3.44 -20.17 11.66
N LYS A 319 4.36 -20.30 10.69
CA LYS A 319 5.79 -19.98 10.90
C LYS A 319 6.02 -18.49 11.16
N LEU A 320 5.36 -17.59 10.42
CA LEU A 320 5.41 -16.15 10.66
C LEU A 320 4.88 -15.81 12.06
N ALA A 321 3.82 -16.48 12.50
CA ALA A 321 3.29 -16.30 13.85
C ALA A 321 4.27 -16.78 14.93
N ALA A 322 4.90 -17.94 14.75
CA ALA A 322 5.96 -18.42 15.63
C ALA A 322 7.14 -17.44 15.68
N ALA A 323 7.56 -16.91 14.54
CA ALA A 323 8.62 -15.89 14.44
C ALA A 323 8.23 -14.59 15.16
N ALA A 324 7.00 -14.10 14.97
CA ALA A 324 6.52 -12.89 15.63
C ALA A 324 6.52 -13.03 17.16
N GLY A 325 6.05 -14.18 17.67
CA GLY A 325 6.13 -14.50 19.10
C GLY A 325 7.58 -14.59 19.59
N ALA A 326 8.46 -15.21 18.81
CA ALA A 326 9.88 -15.35 19.15
C ALA A 326 10.64 -14.01 19.16
N CYS A 327 10.28 -13.06 18.31
CA CYS A 327 10.81 -11.70 18.38
C CYS A 327 10.34 -11.00 19.66
N ALA A 328 9.05 -11.09 19.98
CA ALA A 328 8.47 -10.41 21.12
C ALA A 328 9.11 -10.84 22.44
N VAL A 329 9.36 -12.13 22.64
CA VAL A 329 9.95 -12.62 23.90
C VAL A 329 11.38 -12.12 24.18
N ARG A 330 12.08 -11.59 23.17
CA ARG A 330 13.46 -11.10 23.27
C ARG A 330 13.57 -9.62 23.67
N VAL A 331 12.45 -8.93 23.84
CA VAL A 331 12.41 -7.49 24.14
C VAL A 331 11.48 -7.28 25.34
N VAL A 332 11.89 -6.43 26.28
CA VAL A 332 11.07 -6.13 27.46
C VAL A 332 9.91 -5.20 27.11
N GLY A 333 8.72 -5.51 27.63
CA GLY A 333 7.52 -4.69 27.55
C GLY A 333 6.58 -5.07 26.40
N ALA A 334 5.29 -4.84 26.60
CA ALA A 334 4.23 -5.17 25.64
C ALA A 334 4.42 -4.53 24.26
N MET A 335 3.92 -3.32 24.03
CA MET A 335 4.07 -2.61 22.75
C MET A 335 5.53 -2.50 22.26
N PRO A 336 6.54 -2.23 23.13
CA PRO A 336 7.94 -2.16 22.69
C PRO A 336 8.47 -3.45 22.07
N SER A 337 7.95 -4.62 22.47
CA SER A 337 8.40 -5.92 21.93
C SER A 337 7.77 -6.31 20.60
N LEU A 338 6.69 -5.65 20.19
CA LEU A 338 5.94 -6.05 19.00
C LEU A 338 6.79 -5.91 17.73
N PRO A 339 7.00 -6.98 16.95
CA PRO A 339 8.00 -6.99 15.89
C PRO A 339 7.55 -6.25 14.62
N THR A 340 8.52 -5.75 13.87
CA THR A 340 8.33 -5.38 12.46
C THR A 340 8.27 -6.62 11.58
N ARG A 341 7.73 -6.47 10.36
CA ARG A 341 7.77 -7.52 9.34
C ARG A 341 9.19 -8.01 9.08
N GLU A 342 10.14 -7.09 8.93
CA GLU A 342 11.54 -7.41 8.66
C GLU A 342 12.17 -8.24 9.79
N ALA A 343 11.89 -7.90 11.06
CA ALA A 343 12.41 -8.64 12.20
C ALA A 343 11.85 -10.07 12.27
N ALA A 344 10.54 -10.24 12.02
CA ALA A 344 9.91 -11.55 12.01
C ALA A 344 10.40 -12.41 10.83
N ASP A 345 10.45 -11.86 9.61
CA ASP A 345 10.94 -12.57 8.43
C ASP A 345 12.43 -12.96 8.56
N ALA A 346 13.24 -12.18 9.29
CA ALA A 346 14.64 -12.52 9.56
C ALA A 346 14.81 -13.85 10.33
N LEU A 347 13.82 -14.26 11.13
CA LEU A 347 13.84 -15.54 11.84
C LEU A 347 13.35 -16.72 10.99
N LEU A 348 12.79 -16.46 9.81
CA LEU A 348 12.35 -17.49 8.87
C LEU A 348 13.51 -17.99 8.00
N SER A 349 13.45 -19.26 7.59
CA SER A 349 14.38 -19.81 6.59
C SER A 349 14.27 -19.03 5.27
N PRO A 350 15.32 -18.99 4.42
CA PRO A 350 15.24 -18.33 3.12
C PRO A 350 14.06 -18.79 2.25
N GLU A 351 13.68 -20.07 2.34
CA GLU A 351 12.49 -20.63 1.67
C GLU A 351 11.19 -20.05 2.25
N ASP A 352 11.13 -19.89 3.58
CA ASP A 352 9.98 -19.36 4.32
C ASP A 352 9.88 -17.82 4.31
N ARG A 353 10.94 -17.10 3.93
CA ARG A 353 10.91 -15.63 3.70
C ARG A 353 10.15 -15.27 2.43
N SER A 354 10.07 -16.18 1.46
CA SER A 354 9.44 -15.94 0.17
C SER A 354 7.91 -15.91 0.27
N LEU A 355 7.30 -14.73 0.05
CA LEU A 355 5.84 -14.63 -0.17
C LEU A 355 5.56 -15.26 -1.52
N LYS A 356 5.18 -16.55 -1.48
CA LYS A 356 4.35 -17.15 -2.51
C LYS A 356 3.03 -16.38 -2.54
N LEU A 357 3.06 -15.24 -3.22
CA LEU A 357 1.87 -14.53 -3.63
C LEU A 357 1.14 -15.41 -4.65
N SER A 358 -0.03 -15.91 -4.22
CA SER A 358 -1.03 -16.65 -4.97
C SER A 358 -0.52 -17.65 -6.01
N SER A 359 -0.30 -18.89 -5.58
CA SER A 359 -0.48 -20.04 -6.47
C SER A 359 -1.98 -20.33 -6.63
N SER A 360 -2.62 -19.71 -7.61
CA SER A 360 -3.71 -20.39 -8.34
C SER A 360 -3.13 -20.86 -9.67
N CYS A 361 -2.46 -22.01 -9.59
CA CYS A 361 -2.28 -23.02 -10.63
C CYS A 361 -1.27 -24.01 -10.05
N GLN A 362 -1.76 -25.08 -9.42
CA GLN A 362 -0.96 -26.28 -9.29
C GLN A 362 -0.60 -26.71 -10.72
N ALA A 363 0.68 -26.68 -11.04
CA ALA A 363 1.23 -27.60 -12.02
C ALA A 363 0.87 -29.00 -11.51
N THR A 364 -0.01 -29.68 -12.24
CA THR A 364 -0.18 -31.11 -12.11
C THR A 364 1.20 -31.74 -12.18
N SER A 365 1.49 -32.59 -11.19
CA SER A 365 2.63 -33.48 -11.18
C SER A 365 2.55 -34.40 -12.38
N ASP A 366 3.10 -33.96 -13.50
CA ASP A 366 3.61 -34.81 -14.55
C ASP A 366 4.92 -34.18 -15.00
N ALA A 367 6.01 -34.89 -14.71
CA ALA A 367 7.28 -34.65 -15.34
C ALA A 367 7.10 -34.86 -16.86
N ARG A 368 6.79 -33.78 -17.57
CA ARG A 368 6.97 -33.66 -19.01
C ARG A 368 7.73 -32.36 -19.24
N GLU A 369 8.86 -32.49 -19.92
CA GLU A 369 9.62 -31.39 -20.52
C GLU A 369 8.65 -30.36 -21.11
N MET A 370 8.53 -29.20 -20.47
CA MET A 370 7.78 -28.06 -21.01
C MET A 370 8.78 -27.03 -21.52
N THR A 371 8.82 -26.98 -22.84
CA THR A 371 9.54 -26.03 -23.69
C THR A 371 9.13 -24.59 -23.38
N GLY A 372 10.08 -23.65 -23.54
CA GLY A 372 9.97 -22.26 -23.07
C GLY A 372 8.79 -21.44 -23.62
N THR A 373 7.80 -21.17 -22.77
CA THR A 373 6.71 -20.22 -23.06
C THR A 373 7.01 -18.82 -22.49
N VAL A 374 6.76 -17.80 -23.32
CA VAL A 374 6.92 -16.36 -23.03
C VAL A 374 5.93 -15.91 -21.96
N GLU A 375 6.38 -15.17 -20.95
CA GLU A 375 5.55 -14.64 -19.86
C GLU A 375 4.91 -13.31 -20.33
N GLU A 376 3.59 -13.18 -20.22
CA GLU A 376 2.90 -11.97 -20.68
C GLU A 376 3.18 -10.78 -19.73
N CYS A 377 3.54 -9.63 -20.29
CA CYS A 377 3.79 -8.42 -19.51
C CYS A 377 2.45 -7.73 -19.17
N PRO A 378 2.10 -7.55 -17.88
CA PRO A 378 0.80 -7.02 -17.46
C PRO A 378 0.71 -5.49 -17.54
N LEU A 379 1.80 -4.80 -17.90
CA LEU A 379 1.87 -3.34 -17.90
C LEU A 379 1.25 -2.76 -19.17
N LEU A 380 0.63 -1.58 -19.01
CA LEU A 380 0.19 -0.77 -20.13
C LEU A 380 1.38 0.06 -20.63
N PHE A 381 1.41 0.31 -21.94
CA PHE A 381 2.46 1.11 -22.55
C PHE A 381 1.89 2.41 -23.11
N GLY A 382 2.54 3.51 -22.79
CA GLY A 382 2.29 4.80 -23.41
C GLY A 382 3.54 5.37 -24.05
N SER A 383 3.38 6.37 -24.90
CA SER A 383 4.50 7.08 -25.51
C SER A 383 4.17 8.55 -25.69
N ARG A 384 5.22 9.36 -25.70
CA ARG A 384 5.17 10.81 -25.79
C ARG A 384 4.36 11.31 -26.99
N LEU A 385 3.21 11.91 -26.72
CA LEU A 385 2.33 12.39 -27.78
C LEU A 385 3.00 13.44 -28.70
N ASN A 386 3.84 14.31 -28.15
CA ASN A 386 4.56 15.32 -28.93
C ASN A 386 5.51 14.71 -29.97
N SER A 387 6.00 13.49 -29.73
CA SER A 387 6.88 12.78 -30.66
C SER A 387 6.17 12.41 -31.96
N MET A 388 4.84 12.28 -31.93
CA MET A 388 4.03 12.04 -33.13
C MET A 388 4.02 13.21 -34.12
N ARG A 389 4.62 14.37 -33.79
CA ARG A 389 4.87 15.47 -34.74
C ARG A 389 6.10 15.27 -35.59
N ALA A 390 7.04 14.45 -35.14
CA ALA A 390 8.28 14.20 -35.87
C ALA A 390 7.99 13.52 -37.21
N ARG A 391 8.87 13.74 -38.19
CA ARG A 391 8.74 13.16 -39.53
C ARG A 391 7.33 13.33 -40.12
N PRO A 392 6.85 14.57 -40.32
CA PRO A 392 5.52 14.84 -40.87
C PRO A 392 5.37 14.33 -42.31
N ASP A 393 6.50 14.10 -43.00
CA ASP A 393 6.55 13.42 -44.30
C ASP A 393 5.98 11.98 -44.28
N LEU A 394 5.98 11.33 -43.09
CA LEU A 394 5.42 10.00 -42.89
C LEU A 394 3.93 10.02 -42.48
N PHE A 395 3.34 11.21 -42.32
CA PHE A 395 1.95 11.36 -41.88
C PHE A 395 0.98 11.11 -43.07
N ALA A 396 0.54 9.87 -43.27
CA ALA A 396 -0.43 9.54 -44.31
C ALA A 396 -1.88 9.80 -43.85
N ARG A 397 -2.60 10.72 -44.50
CA ARG A 397 -4.05 10.85 -44.32
C ARG A 397 -4.74 9.68 -45.03
N SER A 398 -5.37 8.77 -44.29
CA SER A 398 -6.27 7.78 -44.90
C SER A 398 -7.39 8.51 -45.64
N ALA A 399 -7.61 8.15 -46.90
CA ALA A 399 -8.42 8.90 -47.85
C ALA A 399 -9.93 8.75 -47.63
N SER A 400 -10.67 9.86 -47.75
CA SER A 400 -11.95 9.85 -48.45
C SER A 400 -12.21 11.21 -49.14
N ALA A 401 -12.62 11.14 -50.40
CA ALA A 401 -13.29 12.14 -51.25
C ALA A 401 -12.52 13.35 -51.84
N SER A 402 -12.34 13.25 -53.16
CA SER A 402 -12.48 14.29 -54.20
C SER A 402 -11.56 15.53 -54.20
N SER A 403 -10.54 15.48 -55.08
CA SER A 403 -10.33 16.56 -56.07
C SER A 403 -9.42 16.04 -57.20
N LEU A 404 -10.06 15.56 -58.27
CA LEU A 404 -9.50 15.66 -59.62
C LEU A 404 -9.27 17.16 -59.89
N TRP A 405 -8.12 17.49 -60.50
CA TRP A 405 -7.62 18.82 -60.87
C TRP A 405 -6.77 19.57 -59.83
N GLY A 406 -5.49 19.73 -60.18
CA GLY A 406 -4.82 21.04 -60.09
C GLY A 406 -3.83 21.25 -58.94
N LEU A 407 -2.54 21.13 -59.29
CA LEU A 407 -1.44 22.02 -58.90
C LEU A 407 -1.54 22.71 -57.52
N GLY A 408 -0.82 22.18 -56.53
CA GLY A 408 -0.51 22.88 -55.27
C GLY A 408 0.87 22.47 -54.76
N LYS A 409 1.76 23.46 -54.59
CA LYS A 409 3.17 23.32 -54.18
C LYS A 409 3.31 22.71 -52.77
N SER A 410 4.43 22.04 -52.54
CA SER A 410 4.82 21.30 -51.32
C SER A 410 5.15 22.16 -50.08
N SER A 411 4.49 23.31 -49.88
CA SER A 411 4.80 24.25 -48.80
C SER A 411 3.76 24.36 -47.69
N ASP A 412 2.63 23.62 -47.76
CA ASP A 412 1.53 23.73 -46.80
C ASP A 412 1.22 22.38 -46.10
N VAL A 413 2.22 21.75 -45.49
CA VAL A 413 1.96 20.67 -44.51
C VAL A 413 1.31 21.33 -43.28
N LYS A 414 -0.02 21.38 -43.30
CA LYS A 414 -0.86 21.87 -42.19
C LYS A 414 -0.37 21.31 -40.85
N ARG A 415 -0.24 22.19 -39.86
CA ARG A 415 0.14 21.93 -38.46
C ARG A 415 -0.58 20.66 -37.94
N ILE A 416 0.18 19.60 -37.61
CA ILE A 416 -0.36 18.37 -37.02
C ILE A 416 -1.02 18.74 -35.68
N SER A 417 -2.33 18.54 -35.58
CA SER A 417 -3.11 18.86 -34.37
C SER A 417 -2.94 17.81 -33.27
N THR A 418 -3.41 18.09 -32.06
CA THR A 418 -3.46 17.08 -30.98
C THR A 418 -4.22 15.83 -31.38
N LEU A 419 -5.35 15.98 -32.07
CA LEU A 419 -6.18 14.85 -32.49
C LEU A 419 -5.47 14.02 -33.58
N ASP A 420 -4.75 14.67 -34.49
CA ASP A 420 -3.92 14.00 -35.50
C ASP A 420 -2.79 13.18 -34.84
N MET A 421 -2.15 13.73 -33.80
CA MET A 421 -1.12 13.02 -33.03
C MET A 421 -1.69 11.79 -32.31
N ILE A 422 -2.89 11.89 -31.71
CA ILE A 422 -3.55 10.76 -31.03
C ILE A 422 -3.85 9.65 -32.04
N GLN A 423 -4.37 10.00 -33.22
CA GLN A 423 -4.64 9.03 -34.28
C GLN A 423 -3.37 8.35 -34.77
N ARG A 424 -2.28 9.11 -34.96
CA ARG A 424 -0.98 8.53 -35.35
C ARG A 424 -0.45 7.60 -34.27
N LEU A 425 -0.52 8.00 -32.99
CA LEU A 425 -0.10 7.14 -31.88
C LEU A 425 -0.86 5.82 -31.85
N GLY A 426 -2.16 5.84 -32.15
CA GLY A 426 -3.01 4.65 -32.23
C GLY A 426 -2.60 3.65 -33.31
N THR A 427 -1.72 4.04 -34.24
CA THR A 427 -1.15 3.12 -35.23
C THR A 427 0.04 2.33 -34.71
N ALA A 428 0.63 2.73 -33.57
CA ALA A 428 1.78 2.05 -32.97
C ALA A 428 1.35 0.78 -32.23
N SER A 429 1.81 -0.37 -32.69
CA SER A 429 1.50 -1.65 -32.07
C SER A 429 1.98 -1.74 -30.62
N GLY A 430 1.04 -2.07 -29.73
CA GLY A 430 1.30 -2.30 -28.30
C GLY A 430 1.27 -1.07 -27.41
N ILE A 431 1.08 0.13 -27.98
CA ILE A 431 0.74 1.33 -27.22
C ILE A 431 -0.76 1.30 -26.92
N THR A 432 -1.11 1.47 -25.66
CA THR A 432 -2.50 1.42 -25.18
C THR A 432 -2.86 2.62 -24.31
N SER A 433 -1.90 3.44 -23.91
CA SER A 433 -2.10 4.61 -23.04
C SER A 433 -1.41 5.87 -23.59
N VAL A 434 -1.85 7.05 -23.17
CA VAL A 434 -1.14 8.31 -23.47
C VAL A 434 -1.31 9.36 -22.39
N ASP A 435 -0.22 10.01 -22.03
CA ASP A 435 -0.23 11.19 -21.16
C ASP A 435 -0.37 12.45 -22.02
N ILE A 436 -1.19 13.40 -21.55
CA ILE A 436 -1.58 14.59 -22.31
C ILE A 436 -1.06 15.84 -21.60
N ASN A 437 -0.23 16.62 -22.30
CA ASN A 437 0.28 17.88 -21.78
C ASN A 437 -0.83 18.95 -21.68
N TYR A 438 -1.03 19.51 -20.48
CA TYR A 438 -1.92 20.64 -20.24
C TYR A 438 -1.13 21.92 -19.91
N PRO A 439 -1.47 23.09 -20.50
CA PRO A 439 -2.56 23.33 -21.45
C PRO A 439 -2.23 22.99 -22.91
N GLN A 440 -0.95 22.76 -23.22
CA GLN A 440 -0.41 22.69 -24.60
C GLN A 440 -1.24 21.85 -25.60
N HIS A 441 -1.74 20.69 -25.20
CA HIS A 441 -2.50 19.79 -26.09
C HIS A 441 -4.00 20.04 -26.05
N LEU A 442 -4.52 20.64 -24.98
CA LEU A 442 -5.94 20.69 -24.65
C LEU A 442 -6.56 22.09 -24.83
N GLU A 443 -5.73 23.11 -24.95
CA GLU A 443 -6.16 24.48 -25.21
C GLU A 443 -6.98 24.56 -26.50
N GLY A 444 -8.16 25.19 -26.42
CA GLY A 444 -9.11 25.30 -27.53
C GLY A 444 -9.89 24.02 -27.88
N LEU A 445 -9.61 22.89 -27.21
CA LEU A 445 -10.34 21.63 -27.39
C LEU A 445 -11.42 21.44 -26.32
N LYS A 446 -12.37 20.56 -26.62
CA LYS A 446 -13.40 20.09 -25.66
C LYS A 446 -13.10 18.66 -25.25
N ALA A 447 -13.32 18.33 -23.98
CA ALA A 447 -13.11 16.98 -23.43
C ALA A 447 -13.71 15.87 -24.31
N LYS A 448 -14.97 16.05 -24.75
CA LYS A 448 -15.64 15.10 -25.64
C LYS A 448 -14.87 14.82 -26.94
N ALA A 449 -14.27 15.85 -27.57
CA ALA A 449 -13.52 15.66 -28.81
C ALA A 449 -12.24 14.85 -28.57
N VAL A 450 -11.57 15.08 -27.43
CA VAL A 450 -10.37 14.34 -27.02
C VAL A 450 -10.73 12.89 -26.71
N SER A 451 -11.77 12.65 -25.90
CA SER A 451 -12.25 11.29 -25.58
C SER A 451 -12.66 10.51 -26.83
N THR A 452 -13.34 11.16 -27.80
CA THR A 452 -13.67 10.52 -29.08
C THR A 452 -12.43 10.14 -29.87
N ALA A 453 -11.42 11.00 -29.94
CA ALA A 453 -10.18 10.69 -30.65
C ALA A 453 -9.38 9.56 -30.00
N LEU A 454 -9.30 9.55 -28.67
CA LEU A 454 -8.67 8.48 -27.88
C LEU A 454 -9.37 7.14 -28.12
N ALA A 455 -10.70 7.11 -28.04
CA ALA A 455 -11.49 5.90 -28.29
C ALA A 455 -11.32 5.40 -29.74
N ALA A 456 -11.32 6.30 -30.72
CA ALA A 456 -11.10 5.95 -32.13
C ALA A 456 -9.69 5.39 -32.39
N ALA A 457 -8.70 5.82 -31.60
CA ALA A 457 -7.32 5.34 -31.66
C ALA A 457 -7.08 4.07 -30.82
N GLY A 458 -8.07 3.60 -30.04
CA GLY A 458 -7.90 2.47 -29.11
C GLY A 458 -6.96 2.76 -27.94
N ILE A 459 -6.81 4.04 -27.56
CA ILE A 459 -5.90 4.49 -26.50
C ILE A 459 -6.69 4.94 -25.29
N THR A 460 -6.29 4.48 -24.10
CA THR A 460 -6.81 4.98 -22.83
C THR A 460 -6.06 6.24 -22.39
N PRO A 461 -6.73 7.26 -21.84
CA PRO A 461 -6.03 8.40 -21.26
C PRO A 461 -5.26 7.99 -19.99
N GLY A 462 -3.96 8.26 -20.00
CA GLY A 462 -3.03 8.02 -18.88
C GLY A 462 -3.12 9.14 -17.85
N SER A 463 -2.15 10.05 -17.86
CA SER A 463 -2.10 11.22 -16.97
C SER A 463 -2.24 12.55 -17.71
N ILE A 464 -2.56 13.61 -16.96
CA ILE A 464 -2.43 14.99 -17.44
C ILE A 464 -1.10 15.56 -16.95
N ALA A 465 -0.14 15.72 -17.85
CA ALA A 465 1.18 16.29 -17.52
C ALA A 465 1.15 17.82 -17.61
N VAL A 466 1.44 18.52 -16.52
CA VAL A 466 1.34 19.98 -16.48
C VAL A 466 2.58 20.62 -17.07
N ARG A 467 2.35 21.60 -17.96
CA ARG A 467 3.38 22.46 -18.56
C ARG A 467 3.12 23.90 -18.11
N PHE A 468 4.00 24.41 -17.26
CA PHE A 468 3.91 25.78 -16.79
C PHE A 468 4.25 26.75 -17.94
N PRO A 469 3.44 27.80 -18.19
CA PRO A 469 3.77 28.83 -19.15
C PRO A 469 5.12 29.50 -18.84
N ALA A 470 6.01 29.68 -19.82
CA ALA A 470 7.34 30.27 -19.63
C ALA A 470 7.31 31.80 -19.42
N THR A 471 6.49 32.28 -18.49
CA THR A 471 6.34 33.69 -18.12
C THR A 471 7.56 34.19 -17.34
N ILE A 472 7.78 35.50 -17.38
CA ILE A 472 8.83 36.13 -16.57
C ILE A 472 8.61 35.89 -15.07
N SER A 473 7.35 35.78 -14.63
CA SER A 473 6.96 35.53 -13.25
C SER A 473 7.45 34.18 -12.75
N TYR A 474 7.21 33.09 -13.48
CA TYR A 474 7.72 31.76 -13.08
C TYR A 474 9.23 31.66 -13.23
N ARG A 475 9.83 32.22 -14.28
CA ARG A 475 11.30 32.28 -14.39
C ARG A 475 11.93 33.05 -13.23
N ARG A 476 11.22 34.01 -12.63
CA ARG A 476 11.65 34.79 -11.48
C ARG A 476 11.07 34.22 -10.18
N GLY A 477 11.62 33.09 -9.73
CA GLY A 477 11.36 32.51 -8.40
C GLY A 477 10.60 31.18 -8.39
N GLY A 478 10.26 30.64 -9.55
CA GLY A 478 9.55 29.37 -9.72
C GLY A 478 8.03 29.51 -9.71
N ALA A 479 7.35 28.38 -9.88
CA ALA A 479 5.91 28.20 -9.80
C ALA A 479 5.47 27.99 -8.35
N PHE A 480 5.81 26.87 -7.71
CA PHE A 480 5.40 26.61 -6.32
C PHE A 480 6.33 27.25 -5.30
N THR A 481 7.55 27.58 -5.70
CA THR A 481 8.57 28.15 -4.80
C THR A 481 8.59 29.67 -4.74
N ASN A 482 7.76 30.33 -5.57
CA ASN A 482 7.82 31.77 -5.79
C ASN A 482 7.61 32.57 -4.48
N PRO A 483 8.38 33.63 -4.19
CA PRO A 483 8.11 34.48 -3.03
C PRO A 483 6.74 35.16 -3.10
N ASP A 484 6.22 35.49 -4.30
CA ASP A 484 4.90 36.08 -4.46
C ASP A 484 3.81 34.99 -4.34
N GLN A 485 2.99 35.10 -3.29
CA GLN A 485 1.88 34.18 -3.03
C GLN A 485 0.88 34.12 -4.19
N ARG A 486 0.70 35.21 -4.94
CA ARG A 486 -0.23 35.22 -6.08
C ARG A 486 0.25 34.32 -7.21
N ILE A 487 1.56 34.30 -7.46
CA ILE A 487 2.16 33.42 -8.47
C ILE A 487 2.01 31.94 -8.05
N ARG A 488 2.23 31.62 -6.77
CA ARG A 488 1.98 30.27 -6.25
C ARG A 488 0.52 29.85 -6.39
N ALA A 489 -0.41 30.76 -6.10
CA ALA A 489 -1.85 30.51 -6.28
C ALA A 489 -2.23 30.29 -7.75
N GLU A 490 -1.56 30.95 -8.71
CA GLU A 490 -1.73 30.68 -10.14
C GLU A 490 -1.23 29.28 -10.53
N ALA A 491 -0.11 28.83 -9.97
CA ALA A 491 0.39 27.47 -10.15
C ALA A 491 -0.60 26.43 -9.61
N VAL A 492 -1.11 26.62 -8.38
CA VAL A 492 -2.17 25.79 -7.78
C VAL A 492 -3.42 25.74 -8.65
N LYS A 493 -3.86 26.88 -9.18
CA LYS A 493 -5.01 26.96 -10.08
C LYS A 493 -4.77 26.21 -11.39
N LEU A 494 -3.54 26.23 -11.91
CA LEU A 494 -3.18 25.46 -13.11
C LEU A 494 -3.31 23.95 -12.84
N ILE A 495 -2.84 23.47 -11.68
CA ILE A 495 -3.03 22.08 -11.25
C ILE A 495 -4.51 21.74 -11.11
N ALA A 496 -5.30 22.61 -10.48
CA ALA A 496 -6.74 22.42 -10.33
C ALA A 496 -7.47 22.25 -11.68
N ASN A 497 -7.09 23.04 -12.68
CA ASN A 497 -7.65 22.90 -14.04
C ASN A 497 -7.17 21.59 -14.71
N ALA A 498 -5.94 21.14 -14.45
CA ALA A 498 -5.45 19.86 -14.93
C ALA A 498 -6.22 18.68 -14.32
N CYS A 499 -6.54 18.74 -13.02
CA CYS A 499 -7.40 17.75 -12.35
C CYS A 499 -8.82 17.70 -12.95
N GLU A 500 -9.39 18.86 -13.27
CA GLU A 500 -10.68 18.96 -13.95
C GLU A 500 -10.63 18.27 -15.33
N TRP A 501 -9.55 18.46 -16.07
CA TRP A 501 -9.32 17.73 -17.32
C TRP A 501 -9.13 16.23 -17.12
N ALA A 502 -8.36 15.82 -16.11
CA ALA A 502 -8.15 14.41 -15.78
C ALA A 502 -9.49 13.70 -15.52
N ASN A 503 -10.36 14.32 -14.72
CA ASN A 503 -11.72 13.83 -14.48
C ASN A 503 -12.57 13.84 -15.75
N ALA A 504 -12.51 14.90 -16.56
CA ALA A 504 -13.35 15.06 -17.74
C ALA A 504 -13.07 14.04 -18.86
N ILE A 505 -11.84 13.53 -18.95
CA ILE A 505 -11.46 12.50 -19.92
C ILE A 505 -11.21 11.13 -19.28
N ASN A 506 -11.39 11.00 -17.96
CA ASN A 506 -11.12 9.79 -17.19
C ASN A 506 -9.65 9.31 -17.27
N ALA A 507 -8.71 10.24 -17.09
CA ALA A 507 -7.28 9.99 -17.06
C ALA A 507 -6.89 9.29 -15.74
N SER A 508 -6.72 7.97 -15.78
CA SER A 508 -6.54 7.14 -14.58
C SER A 508 -5.21 7.36 -13.85
N GLY A 509 -4.20 7.92 -14.54
CA GLY A 509 -2.91 8.30 -13.96
C GLY A 509 -2.97 9.60 -13.15
N GLY A 510 -4.06 10.37 -13.27
CA GLY A 510 -4.24 11.63 -12.56
C GLY A 510 -3.44 12.77 -13.19
N VAL A 511 -2.68 13.51 -12.38
CA VAL A 511 -1.91 14.69 -12.81
C VAL A 511 -0.43 14.51 -12.49
N VAL A 512 0.44 14.76 -13.47
CA VAL A 512 1.89 14.79 -13.28
C VAL A 512 2.38 16.24 -13.25
N ILE A 513 3.07 16.62 -12.18
CA ILE A 513 3.71 17.91 -12.01
C ILE A 513 5.16 17.79 -12.47
N TRP A 514 5.50 18.53 -13.53
CA TRP A 514 6.88 18.76 -13.91
C TRP A 514 7.29 20.19 -13.49
N PRO A 515 8.15 20.34 -12.48
CA PRO A 515 8.42 21.60 -11.78
C PRO A 515 9.49 22.46 -12.47
N GLN A 516 9.35 22.69 -13.78
CA GLN A 516 10.39 23.27 -14.64
C GLN A 516 11.13 24.50 -14.09
N PHE A 517 10.40 25.38 -13.41
CA PHE A 517 10.91 26.68 -12.96
C PHE A 517 11.31 26.71 -11.47
N ASP A 518 11.05 25.64 -10.72
CA ASP A 518 11.23 25.60 -9.27
C ASP A 518 12.69 25.26 -8.94
N GLY A 519 13.53 26.30 -8.97
CA GLY A 519 14.96 26.17 -8.79
C GLY A 519 15.67 27.52 -8.74
N TYR A 520 16.98 27.49 -8.93
CA TYR A 520 17.86 28.66 -8.97
C TYR A 520 19.06 28.42 -9.89
N ASP A 521 19.72 29.49 -10.31
CA ASP A 521 20.86 29.44 -11.24
C ASP A 521 22.17 29.84 -10.57
N TYR A 522 22.11 30.72 -9.56
CA TYR A 522 23.28 31.29 -8.91
C TYR A 522 23.33 30.94 -7.42
N HIS A 523 24.55 30.82 -6.89
CA HIS A 523 24.75 30.75 -5.44
C HIS A 523 24.19 32.00 -4.77
N PHE A 524 23.56 31.84 -3.60
CA PHE A 524 22.89 32.91 -2.85
C PHE A 524 21.68 33.55 -3.56
N GLN A 525 21.15 32.96 -4.63
CA GLN A 525 19.95 33.49 -5.31
C GLN A 525 18.68 33.33 -4.48
N VAL A 526 18.56 32.28 -3.68
CA VAL A 526 17.36 31.95 -2.90
C VAL A 526 17.71 31.58 -1.47
N ASN A 527 16.78 31.80 -0.55
CA ASN A 527 16.80 31.19 0.77
C ASN A 527 16.26 29.75 0.66
N TYR A 528 17.12 28.75 0.86
CA TYR A 528 16.78 27.34 0.62
C TYR A 528 15.62 26.86 1.51
N THR A 529 15.62 27.22 2.79
CA THR A 529 14.61 26.79 3.77
C THR A 529 13.24 27.35 3.42
N GLU A 530 13.13 28.68 3.28
CA GLU A 530 11.84 29.30 2.95
C GLU A 530 11.33 28.86 1.57
N THR A 531 12.25 28.60 0.63
CA THR A 531 11.91 28.14 -0.71
C THR A 531 11.30 26.74 -0.68
N TRP A 532 11.89 25.84 0.12
CA TRP A 532 11.34 24.52 0.37
C TRP A 532 9.96 24.58 1.04
N GLU A 533 9.83 25.35 2.11
CA GLU A 533 8.57 25.52 2.86
C GLU A 533 7.44 26.03 1.96
N ARG A 534 7.72 27.07 1.15
CA ARG A 534 6.74 27.58 0.17
C ARG A 534 6.31 26.52 -0.84
N GLY A 535 7.25 25.72 -1.32
CA GLY A 535 6.99 24.62 -2.25
C GLY A 535 6.07 23.56 -1.63
N VAL A 536 6.39 23.12 -0.40
CA VAL A 536 5.58 22.16 0.36
C VAL A 536 4.15 22.67 0.56
N ASP A 537 3.99 23.92 1.01
CA ASP A 537 2.67 24.49 1.27
C ASP A 537 1.86 24.66 -0.02
N ALA A 538 2.48 25.13 -1.10
CA ALA A 538 1.77 25.29 -2.37
C ALA A 538 1.41 23.93 -3.01
N LEU A 539 2.21 22.88 -2.79
CA LEU A 539 1.86 21.52 -3.22
C LEU A 539 0.73 20.92 -2.37
N ARG A 540 0.70 21.18 -1.06
CA ARG A 540 -0.47 20.84 -0.21
C ARG A 540 -1.73 21.53 -0.72
N ASP A 541 -1.66 22.83 -1.01
CA ASP A 541 -2.78 23.58 -1.58
C ASP A 541 -3.24 23.01 -2.92
N ALA A 542 -2.30 22.59 -3.79
CA ALA A 542 -2.61 21.96 -5.07
C ALA A 542 -3.32 20.61 -4.91
N VAL A 543 -2.83 19.75 -4.01
CA VAL A 543 -3.42 18.44 -3.72
C VAL A 543 -4.78 18.61 -3.04
N ASP A 544 -4.91 19.50 -2.07
CA ASP A 544 -6.14 19.69 -1.30
C ASP A 544 -7.20 20.53 -2.03
N HIS A 545 -6.87 21.07 -3.20
CA HIS A 545 -7.81 21.85 -3.99
C HIS A 545 -9.06 21.00 -4.33
N PRO A 546 -10.30 21.52 -4.16
CA PRO A 546 -11.53 20.74 -4.34
C PRO A 546 -11.67 20.07 -5.71
N ARG A 547 -11.17 20.71 -6.78
CA ARG A 547 -11.18 20.12 -8.14
C ARG A 547 -10.26 18.90 -8.31
N CYS A 548 -9.36 18.67 -7.38
CA CYS A 548 -8.44 17.54 -7.37
C CYS A 548 -8.91 16.42 -6.43
N GLU A 549 -10.10 16.54 -5.81
CA GLU A 549 -10.67 15.47 -5.01
C GLU A 549 -10.77 14.16 -5.82
N GLY A 550 -10.24 13.07 -5.26
CA GLY A 550 -10.16 11.77 -5.94
C GLY A 550 -9.08 11.64 -7.02
N VAL A 551 -8.36 12.71 -7.37
CA VAL A 551 -7.28 12.70 -8.36
C VAL A 551 -5.93 12.48 -7.66
N LYS A 552 -5.13 11.54 -8.19
CA LYS A 552 -3.73 11.36 -7.81
C LYS A 552 -2.87 12.45 -8.44
N ILE A 553 -1.97 13.04 -7.69
CA ILE A 553 -1.01 14.02 -8.16
C ILE A 553 0.39 13.46 -7.91
N SER A 554 1.23 13.41 -8.94
CA SER A 554 2.61 12.99 -8.81
C SER A 554 3.58 14.12 -9.13
N TYR A 555 4.74 14.10 -8.49
CA TYR A 555 5.83 15.03 -8.76
C TYR A 555 6.94 14.31 -9.53
N GLU A 556 7.26 14.83 -10.70
CA GLU A 556 8.32 14.33 -11.58
C GLU A 556 9.54 15.24 -11.44
N PHE A 557 10.44 14.88 -10.55
CA PHE A 557 11.62 15.70 -10.29
C PHE A 557 12.64 15.57 -11.43
N LYS A 558 13.43 16.63 -11.62
CA LYS A 558 14.54 16.67 -12.58
C LYS A 558 15.70 17.43 -11.92
N PRO A 559 16.93 16.90 -11.90
CA PRO A 559 18.05 17.53 -11.19
C PRO A 559 18.42 18.92 -11.74
N THR A 560 18.21 19.15 -13.03
CA THR A 560 18.57 20.38 -13.72
C THR A 560 17.72 20.56 -14.98
N ASP A 561 17.40 21.80 -15.32
CA ASP A 561 16.69 22.17 -16.55
C ASP A 561 17.31 23.40 -17.21
N GLU A 562 17.00 23.64 -18.49
CA GLU A 562 17.38 24.88 -19.17
C GLU A 562 16.75 26.12 -18.50
N SER A 563 15.62 25.95 -17.83
CA SER A 563 14.92 27.03 -17.13
C SER A 563 15.35 27.24 -15.68
N SER A 564 16.02 26.26 -15.06
CA SER A 564 16.62 26.37 -13.73
C SER A 564 17.79 25.39 -13.59
N ARG A 565 19.00 25.91 -13.34
CA ARG A 565 20.21 25.06 -13.32
C ARG A 565 20.26 24.12 -12.12
N PHE A 566 19.76 24.55 -10.96
CA PHE A 566 19.66 23.77 -9.73
C PHE A 566 18.20 23.65 -9.33
N ALA A 567 17.65 22.43 -9.35
CA ALA A 567 16.30 22.18 -8.84
C ALA A 567 16.26 22.17 -7.32
N ILE A 568 15.14 22.60 -6.74
CA ILE A 568 14.89 22.49 -5.28
C ILE A 568 14.77 21.03 -4.85
N VAL A 569 14.26 20.18 -5.73
CA VAL A 569 14.08 18.73 -5.51
C VAL A 569 14.93 18.00 -6.56
N PRO A 570 16.25 17.81 -6.35
CA PRO A 570 17.14 17.36 -7.41
C PRO A 570 17.31 15.84 -7.49
N SER A 571 16.80 15.08 -6.53
CA SER A 571 17.11 13.65 -6.35
C SER A 571 15.94 12.87 -5.78
N THR A 572 15.99 11.53 -5.85
CA THR A 572 15.01 10.64 -5.22
C THR A 572 14.93 10.86 -3.72
N ALA A 573 16.06 11.10 -3.06
CA ALA A 573 16.08 11.37 -1.62
C ALA A 573 15.33 12.67 -1.27
N ALA A 574 15.57 13.75 -2.03
CA ALA A 574 14.84 15.00 -1.87
C ALA A 574 13.35 14.83 -2.20
N ALA A 575 13.02 14.10 -3.27
CA ALA A 575 11.64 13.82 -3.66
C ALA A 575 10.89 13.02 -2.58
N LEU A 576 11.54 12.04 -1.94
CA LEU A 576 10.97 11.30 -0.82
C LEU A 576 10.80 12.18 0.44
N ALA A 577 11.70 13.14 0.70
CA ALA A 577 11.51 14.12 1.76
C ALA A 577 10.29 15.01 1.46
N LEU A 578 10.15 15.47 0.22
CA LEU A 578 8.99 16.25 -0.23
C LEU A 578 7.68 15.47 -0.04
N VAL A 579 7.63 14.19 -0.43
CA VAL A 579 6.44 13.34 -0.23
C VAL A 579 6.06 13.25 1.26
N ARG A 580 7.05 13.04 2.15
CA ARG A 580 6.82 12.98 3.59
C ARG A 580 6.30 14.29 4.15
N GLU A 581 6.82 15.43 3.69
CA GLU A 581 6.42 16.73 4.19
C GLU A 581 5.08 17.20 3.62
N VAL A 582 4.81 16.98 2.34
CA VAL A 582 3.47 17.23 1.76
C VAL A 582 2.42 16.39 2.49
N ASN A 583 2.76 15.15 2.87
CA ASN A 583 1.98 14.28 3.74
C ASN A 583 0.51 14.10 3.29
N ARG A 584 0.33 13.62 2.06
CA ARG A 584 -0.98 13.28 1.48
C ARG A 584 -0.94 11.84 0.93
N PRO A 585 -0.83 10.82 1.79
CA PRO A 585 -0.62 9.43 1.36
C PRO A 585 -1.73 8.97 0.41
N GLY A 586 -1.33 8.27 -0.66
CA GLY A 586 -2.25 7.80 -1.71
C GLY A 586 -2.78 8.90 -2.65
N ARG A 587 -2.55 10.18 -2.35
CA ARG A 587 -2.98 11.33 -3.16
C ARG A 587 -1.82 12.11 -3.76
N PHE A 588 -0.69 12.21 -3.06
CA PHE A 588 0.55 12.79 -3.56
C PHE A 588 1.65 11.72 -3.61
N GLY A 589 2.33 11.62 -4.74
CA GLY A 589 3.38 10.63 -4.98
C GLY A 589 4.41 11.14 -5.99
N LEU A 590 5.14 10.22 -6.61
CA LEU A 590 6.20 10.49 -7.56
C LEU A 590 5.93 9.77 -8.88
N THR A 591 6.20 10.47 -9.98
CA THR A 591 6.45 9.86 -11.27
C THR A 591 7.96 9.89 -11.46
N LEU A 592 8.57 8.73 -11.63
CA LEU A 592 10.01 8.63 -11.85
C LEU A 592 10.31 8.67 -13.34
N ASP A 593 11.35 9.39 -13.75
CA ASP A 593 11.85 9.39 -15.11
C ASP A 593 13.27 8.81 -15.17
N ALA A 594 13.49 7.79 -15.99
CA ALA A 594 14.79 7.11 -16.08
C ALA A 594 15.92 8.04 -16.51
N GLY A 595 15.68 8.96 -17.45
CA GLY A 595 16.65 9.93 -17.92
C GLY A 595 17.01 10.94 -16.83
N HIS A 596 16.03 11.41 -16.07
CA HIS A 596 16.26 12.32 -14.93
C HIS A 596 17.06 11.64 -13.81
N LEU A 597 16.79 10.37 -13.54
CA LEU A 597 17.51 9.58 -12.53
C LEU A 597 18.99 9.40 -12.93
N ILE A 598 19.25 9.03 -14.19
CA ILE A 598 20.62 8.92 -14.71
C ILE A 598 21.32 10.29 -14.65
N ALA A 599 20.64 11.37 -15.03
CA ALA A 599 21.19 12.72 -14.95
C ALA A 599 21.50 13.17 -13.51
N ALA A 600 20.79 12.63 -12.51
CA ALA A 600 21.04 12.86 -11.08
C ALA A 600 22.19 11.99 -10.54
N GLY A 601 22.75 11.10 -11.35
CA GLY A 601 23.77 10.13 -10.92
C GLY A 601 23.19 8.96 -10.11
N GLU A 602 21.90 8.68 -10.26
CA GLU A 602 21.21 7.61 -9.54
C GLU A 602 21.09 6.33 -10.38
N ASN A 603 21.02 5.18 -9.71
CA ASN A 603 20.58 3.94 -10.34
C ASN A 603 19.04 3.92 -10.40
N PRO A 604 18.41 3.91 -11.60
CA PRO A 604 16.96 3.97 -11.70
C PRO A 604 16.22 2.84 -10.98
N ALA A 605 16.82 1.65 -10.94
CA ALA A 605 16.24 0.48 -10.28
C ALA A 605 16.22 0.65 -8.75
N GLN A 606 17.30 1.21 -8.18
CA GLN A 606 17.37 1.55 -6.76
C GLN A 606 16.35 2.63 -6.39
N SER A 607 16.20 3.64 -7.23
CA SER A 607 15.21 4.71 -7.03
C SER A 607 13.78 4.17 -7.12
N ALA A 608 13.49 3.31 -8.10
CA ALA A 608 12.22 2.60 -8.21
C ALA A 608 11.90 1.80 -6.93
N ALA A 609 12.87 1.01 -6.43
CA ALA A 609 12.72 0.23 -5.22
C ALA A 609 12.45 1.09 -3.97
N SER A 610 13.18 2.21 -3.85
CA SER A 610 13.06 3.12 -2.70
C SER A 610 11.72 3.84 -2.68
N VAL A 611 11.25 4.31 -3.84
CA VAL A 611 9.96 5.01 -3.97
C VAL A 611 8.78 4.05 -3.86
N ALA A 612 8.89 2.83 -4.39
CA ALA A 612 7.90 1.79 -4.20
C ALA A 612 7.78 1.39 -2.71
N ARG A 613 8.89 1.25 -1.99
CA ARG A 613 8.89 0.99 -0.53
C ARG A 613 8.17 2.10 0.26
N ALA A 614 8.20 3.34 -0.23
CA ALA A 614 7.48 4.46 0.37
C ALA A 614 6.00 4.56 -0.04
N ASN A 615 5.47 3.60 -0.82
CA ASN A 615 4.12 3.63 -1.41
C ASN A 615 3.83 4.93 -2.20
N ALA A 616 4.87 5.49 -2.81
CA ALA A 616 4.80 6.77 -3.51
C ALA A 616 5.00 6.65 -5.02
N LEU A 617 5.24 5.45 -5.57
CA LEU A 617 5.48 5.27 -7.00
C LEU A 617 4.16 5.26 -7.78
N PHE A 618 3.79 6.37 -8.42
CA PHE A 618 2.52 6.53 -9.14
C PHE A 618 2.66 6.35 -10.65
N GLY A 619 3.84 6.65 -11.20
CA GLY A 619 4.12 6.57 -12.63
C GLY A 619 5.59 6.32 -12.90
N PHE A 620 5.89 5.84 -14.11
CA PHE A 620 7.26 5.67 -14.58
C PHE A 620 7.39 6.10 -16.04
N HIS A 621 8.17 7.15 -16.26
CA HIS A 621 8.64 7.61 -17.55
C HIS A 621 10.00 6.99 -17.86
N ILE A 622 10.16 6.54 -19.10
CA ILE A 622 11.26 5.67 -19.50
C ILE A 622 11.78 6.07 -20.87
N GLY A 623 13.09 6.07 -20.98
CA GLY A 623 13.84 6.31 -22.19
C GLY A 623 15.27 5.85 -21.95
N ASP A 624 16.19 6.34 -22.76
CA ASP A 624 17.62 6.20 -22.54
C ASP A 624 18.31 7.53 -22.85
N VAL A 625 19.52 7.73 -22.34
CA VAL A 625 20.25 8.99 -22.46
C VAL A 625 21.75 8.72 -22.52
N HIS A 626 22.57 9.63 -23.05
CA HIS A 626 24.04 9.53 -22.88
C HIS A 626 24.54 10.26 -21.62
N SER A 627 23.66 10.94 -20.89
CA SER A 627 23.91 11.86 -19.80
C SER A 627 24.68 13.13 -20.25
N LYS A 628 23.96 14.24 -20.39
CA LYS A 628 24.53 15.60 -20.44
C LYS A 628 23.90 16.44 -19.34
N LEU A 629 24.72 17.24 -18.65
CA LEU A 629 24.21 18.22 -17.69
C LEU A 629 23.26 19.21 -18.40
N GLY A 630 21.98 19.20 -18.02
CA GLY A 630 20.98 20.16 -18.50
C GLY A 630 20.27 19.80 -19.80
N ALA A 631 20.52 18.63 -20.39
CA ALA A 631 19.81 18.16 -21.59
C ALA A 631 19.50 16.66 -21.47
N GLU A 632 18.24 16.32 -21.73
CA GLU A 632 17.82 14.94 -21.92
C GLU A 632 17.81 14.66 -23.42
N ASP A 633 18.56 13.66 -23.87
CA ASP A 633 18.57 13.27 -25.29
C ASP A 633 17.30 12.46 -25.66
N GLY A 634 16.64 11.87 -24.65
CA GLY A 634 15.38 11.15 -24.76
C GLY A 634 15.38 10.06 -25.83
N LEU A 635 16.40 9.21 -25.77
CA LEU A 635 16.66 8.13 -26.73
C LEU A 635 15.75 6.93 -26.46
N ALA A 636 15.67 6.03 -27.43
CA ALA A 636 14.91 4.79 -27.33
C ALA A 636 15.38 3.94 -26.14
N PHE A 637 14.43 3.35 -25.40
CA PHE A 637 14.70 2.60 -24.18
C PHE A 637 15.67 1.42 -24.40
N GLY A 638 16.70 1.34 -23.55
CA GLY A 638 17.68 0.25 -23.55
C GLY A 638 18.65 0.26 -24.73
N SER A 639 18.75 1.38 -25.46
CA SER A 639 19.62 1.52 -26.63
C SER A 639 21.07 1.89 -26.28
N VAL A 640 21.28 2.52 -25.13
CA VAL A 640 22.60 2.95 -24.62
C VAL A 640 22.96 2.15 -23.37
N HIS A 641 22.05 2.07 -22.40
CA HIS A 641 22.26 1.45 -21.10
C HIS A 641 21.45 0.16 -20.93
N ALA A 642 21.74 -0.85 -21.76
CA ALA A 642 20.97 -2.10 -21.80
C ALA A 642 20.95 -2.86 -20.45
N SER A 643 22.08 -2.97 -19.76
CA SER A 643 22.15 -3.66 -18.45
C SER A 643 21.38 -2.91 -17.36
N LEU A 644 21.50 -1.58 -17.32
CA LEU A 644 20.76 -0.73 -16.38
C LEU A 644 19.25 -0.81 -16.63
N SER A 645 18.86 -0.82 -17.90
CA SER A 645 17.48 -0.96 -18.35
C SER A 645 16.90 -2.31 -17.96
N LEU A 646 17.67 -3.40 -18.09
CA LEU A 646 17.24 -4.71 -17.62
C LEU A 646 17.09 -4.75 -16.09
N GLU A 647 18.04 -4.17 -15.36
CA GLU A 647 17.98 -4.09 -13.90
C GLU A 647 16.72 -3.31 -13.46
N LEU A 648 16.42 -2.18 -14.11
CA LEU A 648 15.18 -1.43 -13.87
C LEU A 648 13.94 -2.31 -14.10
N VAL A 649 13.87 -3.02 -15.23
CA VAL A 649 12.74 -3.91 -15.54
C VAL A 649 12.61 -5.04 -14.52
N TYR A 650 13.73 -5.64 -14.08
CA TYR A 650 13.75 -6.62 -13.00
C TYR A 650 13.20 -6.05 -11.70
N TRP A 651 13.58 -4.83 -11.32
CA TRP A 651 13.08 -4.22 -10.11
C TRP A 651 11.62 -3.77 -10.22
N LEU A 652 11.15 -3.30 -11.38
CA LEU A 652 9.72 -3.04 -11.62
C LEU A 652 8.89 -4.32 -11.45
N ARG A 653 9.41 -5.48 -11.85
CA ARG A 653 8.80 -6.79 -11.54
C ARG A 653 8.85 -7.10 -10.06
N ALA A 654 10.02 -6.97 -9.43
CA ALA A 654 10.23 -7.30 -8.02
C ALA A 654 9.34 -6.49 -7.08
N VAL A 655 9.15 -5.19 -7.36
CA VAL A 655 8.26 -4.30 -6.60
C VAL A 655 6.80 -4.38 -7.03
N ARG A 656 6.49 -5.22 -8.02
CA ARG A 656 5.13 -5.42 -8.56
C ARG A 656 4.50 -4.11 -8.98
N TYR A 657 5.26 -3.30 -9.70
CA TYR A 657 4.74 -2.06 -10.25
C TYR A 657 3.49 -2.38 -11.09
N VAL A 658 2.40 -1.67 -10.83
CA VAL A 658 1.17 -1.71 -11.60
C VAL A 658 0.91 -0.30 -12.08
N GLY A 659 0.83 -0.12 -13.40
CA GLY A 659 0.65 1.19 -13.98
C GLY A 659 1.03 1.22 -15.45
N VAL A 660 1.20 2.45 -15.94
CA VAL A 660 1.66 2.72 -17.29
C VAL A 660 3.19 2.84 -17.26
N VAL A 661 3.85 2.18 -18.21
CA VAL A 661 5.22 2.45 -18.60
C VAL A 661 5.16 3.42 -19.76
N TYR A 662 5.56 4.67 -19.54
CA TYR A 662 5.41 5.74 -20.51
C TYR A 662 6.75 6.09 -21.14
N PHE A 663 6.87 5.90 -22.45
CA PHE A 663 8.08 6.23 -23.18
C PHE A 663 8.17 7.74 -23.45
N ASP A 664 8.90 8.48 -22.61
CA ASP A 664 9.17 9.92 -22.80
C ASP A 664 10.40 10.12 -23.70
N THR A 665 10.28 9.67 -24.94
CA THR A 665 11.37 9.68 -25.93
C THR A 665 11.14 10.74 -27.02
N PHE A 666 12.21 11.16 -27.70
CA PHE A 666 12.27 12.31 -28.59
C PHE A 666 12.83 11.87 -29.97
N PRO A 667 12.13 11.00 -30.72
CA PRO A 667 12.53 10.63 -32.07
C PRO A 667 12.43 11.83 -33.00
N GLU A 668 13.54 12.55 -33.23
CA GLU A 668 13.56 13.74 -34.10
C GLU A 668 13.74 13.36 -35.57
N ALA A 669 14.69 12.46 -35.85
CA ALA A 669 15.00 11.98 -37.20
C ALA A 669 14.32 10.65 -37.52
N GLU A 670 14.00 9.88 -36.49
CA GLU A 670 13.41 8.55 -36.55
C GLU A 670 11.92 8.62 -36.86
N ASP A 671 11.38 7.49 -37.34
CA ASP A 671 9.93 7.33 -37.43
C ASP A 671 9.36 7.13 -36.02
N PRO A 672 8.52 8.07 -35.51
CA PRO A 672 8.06 8.03 -34.13
C PRO A 672 7.14 6.84 -33.84
N VAL A 673 6.43 6.30 -34.83
CA VAL A 673 5.58 5.12 -34.65
C VAL A 673 6.47 3.88 -34.45
N ARG A 674 7.47 3.72 -35.32
CA ARG A 674 8.41 2.59 -35.23
C ARG A 674 9.27 2.62 -33.97
N GLU A 675 9.61 3.82 -33.49
CA GLU A 675 10.34 4.01 -32.23
C GLU A 675 9.48 3.60 -31.03
N ALA A 676 8.22 4.04 -30.97
CA ALA A 676 7.30 3.63 -29.90
C ALA A 676 7.12 2.11 -29.86
N GLU A 677 6.96 1.46 -31.02
CA GLU A 677 6.89 0.00 -31.09
C GLU A 677 8.21 -0.69 -30.72
N TYR A 678 9.35 -0.08 -31.05
CA TYR A 678 10.67 -0.58 -30.64
C TYR A 678 10.77 -0.61 -29.12
N ASN A 679 10.37 0.47 -28.44
CA ASN A 679 10.41 0.55 -26.99
C ASN A 679 9.51 -0.51 -26.35
N VAL A 680 8.28 -0.70 -26.84
CA VAL A 680 7.38 -1.76 -26.37
C VAL A 680 8.03 -3.14 -26.51
N ARG A 681 8.57 -3.45 -27.70
CA ARG A 681 9.24 -4.75 -27.95
C ARG A 681 10.45 -4.95 -27.04
N THR A 682 11.29 -3.92 -26.89
CA THR A 682 12.49 -3.97 -26.06
C THR A 682 12.13 -4.18 -24.59
N PHE A 683 11.15 -3.43 -24.07
CA PHE A 683 10.68 -3.60 -22.70
C PHE A 683 10.11 -5.00 -22.47
N LYS A 684 9.21 -5.49 -23.34
CA LYS A 684 8.65 -6.85 -23.22
C LYS A 684 9.72 -7.93 -23.29
N ARG A 685 10.76 -7.76 -24.11
CA ARG A 685 11.91 -8.67 -24.16
C ARG A 685 12.69 -8.64 -22.84
N MET A 686 13.00 -7.45 -22.31
CA MET A 686 13.68 -7.32 -21.01
C MET A 686 12.83 -7.87 -19.87
N TRP A 687 11.51 -7.72 -19.92
CA TRP A 687 10.57 -8.30 -18.94
C TRP A 687 10.68 -9.83 -18.90
N ASN A 688 10.73 -10.45 -20.08
CA ASN A 688 10.93 -11.90 -20.20
C ASN A 688 12.31 -12.34 -19.70
N ILE A 689 13.37 -11.59 -20.04
CA ILE A 689 14.73 -11.88 -19.54
C ILE A 689 14.75 -11.78 -18.01
N ALA A 690 14.17 -10.72 -17.43
CA ALA A 690 14.09 -10.54 -15.99
C ALA A 690 13.35 -11.71 -15.32
N GLY A 691 12.22 -12.16 -15.87
CA GLY A 691 11.53 -13.36 -15.37
C GLY A 691 12.38 -14.64 -15.45
N ARG A 692 13.23 -14.79 -16.47
CA ARG A 692 14.20 -15.90 -16.53
C ARG A 692 15.28 -15.77 -15.46
N LEU A 693 15.80 -14.58 -15.21
CA LEU A 693 16.80 -14.33 -14.17
C LEU A 693 16.23 -14.63 -12.78
N GLU A 694 15.00 -14.20 -12.49
CA GLU A 694 14.28 -14.56 -11.26
C GLU A 694 14.25 -16.07 -11.05
N ARG A 695 13.81 -16.82 -12.07
CA ARG A 695 13.76 -18.30 -12.04
C ARG A 695 15.12 -18.96 -11.93
N ALA A 696 16.15 -18.34 -12.47
CA ALA A 696 17.53 -18.84 -12.42
C ALA A 696 18.24 -18.54 -11.09
N GLY A 697 17.54 -17.93 -10.11
CA GLY A 697 18.07 -17.70 -8.77
C GLY A 697 18.74 -16.34 -8.59
N MET A 698 18.45 -15.34 -9.43
CA MET A 698 18.99 -13.97 -9.28
C MET A 698 18.75 -13.42 -7.87
N GLY A 699 17.58 -13.69 -7.26
CA GLY A 699 17.29 -13.26 -5.90
C GLY A 699 18.29 -13.78 -4.85
N SER A 700 18.79 -15.02 -4.99
CA SER A 700 19.83 -15.57 -4.11
C SER A 700 21.14 -14.81 -4.29
N LYS A 701 21.51 -14.52 -5.54
CA LYS A 701 22.74 -13.80 -5.88
C LYS A 701 22.74 -12.38 -5.32
N LEU A 702 21.61 -11.70 -5.41
CA LEU A 702 21.42 -10.39 -4.79
C LEU A 702 21.51 -10.46 -3.25
N ALA A 703 20.91 -11.48 -2.62
CA ALA A 703 20.94 -11.63 -1.15
C ALA A 703 22.34 -12.00 -0.61
N GLU A 704 23.11 -12.77 -1.38
CA GLU A 704 24.49 -13.15 -1.06
C GLU A 704 25.51 -12.03 -1.36
N HIS A 705 25.07 -10.94 -1.99
CA HIS A 705 25.96 -9.94 -2.61
C HIS A 705 26.96 -10.57 -3.60
N ASP A 706 26.56 -11.65 -4.28
CA ASP A 706 27.36 -12.36 -5.27
C ASP A 706 27.26 -11.66 -6.64
N ALA A 707 28.07 -10.62 -6.81
CA ALA A 707 28.12 -9.84 -8.03
C ALA A 707 28.54 -10.69 -9.24
N MET A 708 29.50 -11.60 -9.07
CA MET A 708 29.98 -12.46 -10.16
C MET A 708 28.90 -13.46 -10.57
N GLY A 709 28.24 -14.12 -9.62
CA GLY A 709 27.11 -15.00 -9.90
C GLY A 709 25.94 -14.27 -10.57
N SER A 710 25.69 -13.00 -10.21
CA SER A 710 24.69 -12.17 -10.89
C SER A 710 25.06 -11.91 -12.35
N LEU A 711 26.31 -11.54 -12.62
CA LEU A 711 26.81 -11.33 -13.99
C LEU A 711 26.77 -12.62 -14.83
N GLU A 712 27.17 -13.76 -14.26
CA GLU A 712 27.08 -15.06 -14.92
C GLU A 712 25.63 -15.44 -15.27
N LEU A 713 24.67 -15.12 -14.41
CA LEU A 713 23.24 -15.31 -14.72
C LEU A 713 22.76 -14.37 -15.83
N ILE A 714 23.20 -13.11 -15.83
CA ILE A 714 22.89 -12.13 -16.88
C ILE A 714 23.45 -12.59 -18.22
N GLU A 715 24.69 -13.07 -18.28
CA GLU A 715 25.30 -13.62 -19.49
C GLU A 715 24.49 -14.80 -20.04
N LYS A 716 24.14 -15.76 -19.18
CA LYS A 716 23.24 -16.88 -19.54
C LYS A 716 21.87 -16.38 -19.99
N GLY A 717 21.34 -15.30 -19.41
CA GLY A 717 20.02 -14.76 -19.70
C GLY A 717 19.91 -13.94 -21.00
N PHE A 718 20.98 -13.24 -21.40
CA PHE A 718 21.03 -12.45 -22.64
C PHE A 718 21.52 -13.25 -23.85
N PHE A 719 22.47 -14.18 -23.65
CA PHE A 719 23.19 -14.84 -24.74
C PHE A 719 22.86 -16.33 -24.90
N ALA A 720 21.96 -16.89 -24.09
CA ALA A 720 21.40 -18.21 -24.40
C ALA A 720 20.60 -18.14 -25.71
N PRO A 721 20.85 -19.06 -26.67
CA PRO A 721 20.24 -19.05 -28.00
C PRO A 721 18.72 -19.21 -27.99
#